data_AF-A0A9P7GWN4-F1
#
_entry.id   AF-A0A9P7GWN4-F1
#
_cell.length_a   1.000
_cell.length_b   1.000
_cell.length_c   1.000
_cell.angle_alpha   90.00
_cell.angle_beta   90.00
_cell.angle_gamma   90.00
#
_symmetry.space_group_name_H-M   'P 1'
#
loop_
_entity.id
_entity.type
_entity.pdbx_description
1 polymer ?
#
loop_
_entity_poly.entity_id
_entity_poly.type
_entity_poly.pdbx_seq_one_letter_code
_entity_poly.pdbx_strand_id
1 'polypeptide(L)'
;MASRKRPFSEEEDSAATKKRVLTGRNGSPHVNGTSEDQDEPAEGTNLELFRKEAIFRRMKHYSREHERGQSRIAELERRKHTCEAGLAAMTACWNQLVKTIRPLVSTEDLPEVSDDIFDFTVHIREDKKSDFEKVLEHNMHATQSLVTKLVEASGDLRIHPHNGNALKDSQKAANQCIVLQSQLDIMRSKLQDAEQQKERYHQALLTSESRFERSLSKTVSSIESRTIERKSEAMEEGIEEPQRKPSSPAVSGSASKSPIHTNGISDPMEVDILRDQIVSRERRIMDLERECILQREGMGRLEADLKLLSFEKIAENPHYKVLLDHTGVLQAIVNESRTQITRLTEDLNQLRISRKEWEDGVIAAANQANVELKTMLAKRDLENSRLREQRDQHATELGERKQQDTLKNASSRELRVLVDSRADRIAALESEVARCKARLAAQANDEELMRFFMAGNTEEAVYFESLKERAATAETRVALLEEALSKYQADHPSVSKHMEAEVKTRQRLVDLQAELDKYKAVYGDPSTYPSDSSTLVERLQEKDEELRRLKLLDTQHTQAETSLYAEIDKLSGAWETLDRQLKDKAFELIALEDRLKKVSAEKAKSDNKYFAAVRDKDAVEAERSKLSREVEKQNRVVERLVDSEKNIMGQLSTLEKELSILRTSHDAYKQKVEQLAEENSHWKSLVDAEKKRVVEAPHMKIAQAFHEQEKGTALKRADLRKIEDGLLRTKKELEQKQRQRESSASQNDKSHDELLVR
;
A
#
# COMPACT_ATOMS: atom_id res chain seq x y z
N MET A 1 5.06 -0.14 67.45
CA MET A 1 4.69 1.29 67.53
C MET A 1 4.20 1.75 66.16
N ALA A 2 3.24 2.68 66.09
CA ALA A 2 2.85 3.54 64.94
C ALA A 2 2.62 2.91 63.54
N SER A 3 1.65 3.34 62.73
CA SER A 3 0.42 4.13 62.95
C SER A 3 -0.50 3.93 61.74
N ARG A 4 -1.81 3.74 61.96
CA ARG A 4 -2.83 3.82 60.90
C ARG A 4 -3.07 5.31 60.54
N LYS A 5 -3.25 5.63 59.25
CA LYS A 5 -4.35 6.52 58.76
C LYS A 5 -4.39 6.61 57.22
N ARG A 6 -5.54 7.05 56.73
CA ARG A 6 -5.97 7.14 55.31
C ARG A 6 -5.35 8.35 54.61
N PRO A 7 -5.28 8.40 53.27
CA PRO A 7 -5.30 9.68 52.56
C PRO A 7 -6.71 10.29 52.66
N PHE A 8 -6.79 11.58 52.98
CA PHE A 8 -7.99 12.40 52.80
C PHE A 8 -7.72 13.40 51.66
N SER A 9 -8.79 13.95 51.10
CA SER A 9 -8.82 14.67 49.83
C SER A 9 -8.60 16.19 49.96
N GLU A 10 -8.39 16.80 48.79
CA GLU A 10 -8.70 18.20 48.44
C GLU A 10 -8.05 19.34 49.27
N GLU A 11 -7.07 19.99 48.64
CA GLU A 11 -6.95 21.45 48.69
C GLU A 11 -6.61 21.95 47.27
N GLU A 12 -7.41 22.87 46.77
CA GLU A 12 -7.06 23.67 45.59
C GLU A 12 -5.88 24.57 45.97
N ASP A 13 -4.80 24.57 45.20
CA ASP A 13 -3.87 25.70 45.28
C ASP A 13 -3.26 26.10 43.93
N SER A 14 -3.78 27.22 43.43
CA SER A 14 -3.03 28.29 42.78
C SER A 14 -1.96 27.92 41.75
N ALA A 15 -2.32 28.03 40.47
CA ALA A 15 -1.42 27.92 39.33
C ALA A 15 -0.38 29.06 39.27
N ALA A 16 0.66 28.99 40.10
CA ALA A 16 1.79 29.91 40.10
C ALA A 16 2.75 29.64 38.92
N THR A 17 2.37 30.07 37.71
CA THR A 17 3.27 30.04 36.55
C THR A 17 4.51 30.89 36.81
N LYS A 18 5.67 30.23 36.97
CA LYS A 18 6.99 30.89 37.09
C LYS A 18 7.31 31.64 35.80
N LYS A 19 7.05 32.95 35.75
CA LYS A 19 7.36 33.81 34.61
C LYS A 19 8.88 33.91 34.44
N ARG A 20 9.39 33.47 33.29
CA ARG A 20 10.81 33.54 32.93
C ARG A 20 11.17 34.95 32.48
N VAL A 21 12.09 35.62 33.18
CA VAL A 21 12.73 36.85 32.70
C VAL A 21 13.64 36.46 31.52
N LEU A 22 13.47 37.12 30.38
CA LEU A 22 14.37 37.02 29.23
C LEU A 22 15.02 38.38 29.01
N THR A 23 16.33 38.40 28.81
CA THR A 23 17.11 39.60 28.50
C THR A 23 16.89 40.02 27.05
N GLY A 24 16.51 41.28 26.84
CA GLY A 24 16.47 41.88 25.50
C GLY A 24 17.87 42.11 24.93
N ARG A 25 17.96 42.44 23.63
CA ARG A 25 19.24 42.55 22.90
C ARG A 25 20.22 43.63 23.41
N ASN A 26 19.76 44.52 24.30
CA ASN A 26 20.59 45.51 25.01
C ASN A 26 20.63 45.31 26.55
N GLY A 27 20.25 44.13 27.06
CA GLY A 27 20.51 43.73 28.46
C GLY A 27 19.59 44.28 29.55
N SER A 28 18.62 45.15 29.26
CA SER A 28 17.63 45.60 30.25
C SER A 28 16.50 44.58 30.47
N PRO A 29 15.96 44.43 31.70
CA PRO A 29 14.81 43.56 31.98
C PRO A 29 13.50 44.24 31.59
N HIS A 30 12.59 43.51 30.94
CA HIS A 30 11.23 43.97 30.68
C HIS A 30 10.21 42.90 31.07
N VAL A 31 9.08 43.33 31.65
CA VAL A 31 8.00 42.44 32.10
C VAL A 31 6.87 42.51 31.07
N ASN A 32 6.44 41.35 30.57
CA ASN A 32 5.47 41.31 29.48
C ASN A 32 4.05 41.68 29.97
N GLY A 33 3.48 42.74 29.38
CA GLY A 33 2.04 43.04 29.40
C GLY A 33 1.62 44.36 30.04
N THR A 34 1.91 45.50 29.39
CA THR A 34 1.08 46.74 29.45
C THR A 34 1.42 47.69 28.29
N SER A 35 0.54 47.77 27.30
CA SER A 35 0.26 48.99 26.51
C SER A 35 -0.98 48.74 25.65
N GLU A 36 -2.09 49.36 26.03
CA GLU A 36 -3.28 49.50 25.18
C GLU A 36 -3.05 50.60 24.13
N ASP A 37 -4.00 50.73 23.19
CA ASP A 37 -4.14 51.77 22.16
C ASP A 37 -3.07 51.85 21.04
N GLN A 38 -3.39 51.25 19.88
CA GLN A 38 -3.82 52.01 18.69
C GLN A 38 -4.30 51.09 17.54
N ASP A 39 -5.13 51.64 16.65
CA ASP A 39 -5.84 50.93 15.60
C ASP A 39 -4.95 50.27 14.52
N GLU A 40 -4.76 48.96 14.62
CA GLU A 40 -4.63 48.08 13.45
C GLU A 40 -5.05 46.66 13.83
N PRO A 41 -5.93 45.97 13.07
CA PRO A 41 -6.26 44.58 13.34
C PRO A 41 -5.10 43.69 12.87
N ALA A 42 -4.06 43.62 13.70
CA ALA A 42 -2.85 42.84 13.47
C ALA A 42 -3.22 41.46 12.89
N GLU A 43 -2.55 41.04 11.81
CA GLU A 43 -2.92 39.81 11.08
C GLU A 43 -2.93 38.57 11.99
N GLY A 44 -2.18 38.60 13.09
CA GLY A 44 -2.20 37.63 14.17
C GLY A 44 -3.59 37.42 14.80
N THR A 45 -4.39 38.46 15.04
CA THR A 45 -5.71 38.36 15.68
C THR A 45 -6.73 37.69 14.76
N ASN A 46 -6.70 38.03 13.46
CA ASN A 46 -7.51 37.37 12.43
C ASN A 46 -7.09 35.91 12.24
N LEU A 47 -5.78 35.63 12.26
CA LEU A 47 -5.24 34.26 12.20
C LEU A 47 -5.60 33.44 13.44
N GLU A 48 -5.65 34.05 14.63
CA GLU A 48 -6.03 33.38 15.87
C GLU A 48 -7.53 33.07 15.91
N LEU A 49 -8.38 33.99 15.46
CA LEU A 49 -9.81 33.75 15.26
C LEU A 49 -10.05 32.61 14.25
N PHE A 50 -9.37 32.64 13.10
CA PHE A 50 -9.43 31.55 12.12
C PHE A 50 -8.98 30.20 12.71
N ARG A 51 -7.91 30.17 13.51
CA ARG A 51 -7.45 28.96 14.22
C ARG A 51 -8.49 28.46 15.22
N LYS A 52 -9.04 29.33 16.06
CA LYS A 52 -10.11 28.99 17.02
C LYS A 52 -11.35 28.43 16.31
N GLU A 53 -11.76 29.04 15.20
CA GLU A 53 -12.91 28.65 14.39
C GLU A 53 -12.67 27.34 13.59
N ALA A 54 -11.43 27.08 13.16
CA ALA A 54 -11.03 25.80 12.56
C ALA A 54 -11.00 24.66 13.60
N ILE A 55 -10.49 24.92 14.80
CA ILE A 55 -10.52 23.97 15.93
C ILE A 55 -11.97 23.68 16.31
N PHE A 56 -12.83 24.69 16.43
CA PHE A 56 -14.25 24.52 16.75
C PHE A 56 -14.98 23.65 15.70
N ARG A 57 -14.78 23.91 14.41
CA ARG A 57 -15.31 23.07 13.32
C ARG A 57 -14.81 21.62 13.40
N ARG A 58 -13.53 21.42 13.70
CA ARG A 58 -12.97 20.06 13.85
C ARG A 58 -13.50 19.34 15.09
N MET A 59 -13.69 20.05 16.20
CA MET A 59 -14.29 19.53 17.43
C MET A 59 -15.76 19.13 17.21
N LYS A 60 -16.54 19.96 16.52
CA LYS A 60 -17.94 19.69 16.15
C LYS A 60 -18.06 18.52 15.18
N HIS A 61 -17.12 18.37 14.24
CA HIS A 61 -17.00 17.17 13.40
C HIS A 61 -16.76 15.92 14.27
N TYR A 62 -15.81 15.93 15.20
CA TYR A 62 -15.55 14.77 16.07
C TYR A 62 -16.71 14.45 17.01
N SER A 63 -17.43 15.46 17.53
CA SER A 63 -18.66 15.26 18.32
C SER A 63 -19.73 14.52 17.52
N ARG A 64 -19.97 14.89 16.26
CA ARG A 64 -20.90 14.18 15.38
C ARG A 64 -20.43 12.78 15.00
N GLU A 65 -19.15 12.60 14.70
CA GLU A 65 -18.59 11.27 14.42
C GLU A 65 -18.71 10.34 15.64
N HIS A 66 -18.56 10.88 16.85
CA HIS A 66 -18.79 10.15 18.10
C HIS A 66 -20.27 9.79 18.30
N GLU A 67 -21.20 10.73 18.11
CA GLU A 67 -22.65 10.46 18.17
C GLU A 67 -23.09 9.42 17.13
N ARG A 68 -22.53 9.48 15.91
CA ARG A 68 -22.75 8.50 14.84
C ARG A 68 -22.14 7.15 15.18
N GLY A 69 -20.94 7.12 15.76
CA GLY A 69 -20.31 5.92 16.28
C GLY A 69 -21.14 5.24 17.37
N GLN A 70 -21.62 6.00 18.35
CA GLN A 70 -22.55 5.52 19.38
C GLN A 70 -23.87 5.01 18.77
N SER A 71 -24.44 5.73 17.81
CA SER A 71 -25.65 5.29 17.09
C SER A 71 -25.44 3.98 16.33
N ARG A 72 -24.26 3.78 15.74
CA ARG A 72 -23.89 2.55 15.05
C ARG A 72 -23.62 1.39 16.01
N ILE A 73 -23.01 1.66 17.17
CA ILE A 73 -22.86 0.68 18.25
C ILE A 73 -24.24 0.23 18.73
N ALA A 74 -25.15 1.15 19.04
CA ALA A 74 -26.52 0.84 19.43
C ALA A 74 -27.32 0.07 18.34
N GLU A 75 -27.10 0.38 17.06
CA GLU A 75 -27.68 -0.40 15.95
C GLU A 75 -27.11 -1.83 15.90
N LEU A 76 -25.79 -2.00 16.04
CA LEU A 76 -25.12 -3.29 16.05
C LEU A 76 -25.52 -4.13 17.28
N GLU A 77 -25.64 -3.50 18.44
CA GLU A 77 -26.19 -4.12 19.66
C GLU A 77 -27.63 -4.56 19.44
N ARG A 78 -28.50 -3.71 18.85
CA ARG A 78 -29.89 -4.11 18.54
C ARG A 78 -29.94 -5.28 17.55
N ARG A 79 -29.10 -5.29 16.52
CA ARG A 79 -28.98 -6.42 15.58
C ARG A 79 -28.49 -7.68 16.31
N LYS A 80 -27.47 -7.57 17.17
CA LYS A 80 -26.98 -8.68 18.03
C LYS A 80 -28.10 -9.26 18.89
N HIS A 81 -28.80 -8.44 19.67
CA HIS A 81 -29.93 -8.91 20.50
C HIS A 81 -31.04 -9.57 19.66
N THR A 82 -31.29 -9.07 18.45
CA THR A 82 -32.27 -9.69 17.53
C THR A 82 -31.82 -11.06 17.04
N CYS A 83 -30.52 -11.21 16.71
CA CYS A 83 -29.92 -12.50 16.35
C CYS A 83 -29.88 -13.47 17.54
N GLU A 84 -29.49 -13.02 18.73
CA GLU A 84 -29.49 -13.83 19.97
C GLU A 84 -30.92 -14.31 20.31
N ALA A 85 -31.93 -13.45 20.20
CA ALA A 85 -33.33 -13.83 20.38
C ALA A 85 -33.81 -14.83 19.30
N GLY A 86 -33.40 -14.65 18.04
CA GLY A 86 -33.69 -15.59 16.95
C GLY A 86 -33.03 -16.95 17.15
N LEU A 87 -31.80 -16.99 17.66
CA LEU A 87 -31.09 -18.22 18.02
C LEU A 87 -31.73 -18.91 19.22
N ALA A 88 -32.08 -18.19 20.27
CA ALA A 88 -32.81 -18.74 21.41
C ALA A 88 -34.18 -19.33 20.99
N ALA A 89 -34.88 -18.68 20.05
CA ALA A 89 -36.09 -19.22 19.45
C ALA A 89 -35.84 -20.49 18.62
N MET A 90 -34.76 -20.55 17.83
CA MET A 90 -34.36 -21.76 17.10
C MET A 90 -33.96 -22.90 18.04
N THR A 91 -33.19 -22.62 19.10
CA THR A 91 -32.90 -23.56 20.20
C THR A 91 -34.20 -24.12 20.81
N ALA A 92 -35.16 -23.25 21.12
CA ALA A 92 -36.43 -23.66 21.71
C ALA A 92 -37.26 -24.56 20.76
N CYS A 93 -37.38 -24.18 19.49
CA CYS A 93 -38.07 -24.98 18.47
C CYS A 93 -37.38 -26.33 18.23
N TRP A 94 -36.05 -26.37 18.22
CA TRP A 94 -35.29 -27.60 18.04
C TRP A 94 -35.42 -28.53 19.25
N ASN A 95 -35.30 -27.99 20.46
CA ASN A 95 -35.55 -28.73 21.70
C ASN A 95 -36.99 -29.24 21.78
N GLN A 96 -37.97 -28.48 21.28
CA GLN A 96 -39.36 -28.96 21.18
C GLN A 96 -39.47 -30.14 20.20
N LEU A 97 -38.85 -30.07 19.02
CA LEU A 97 -38.85 -31.13 18.01
C LEU A 97 -38.13 -32.41 18.50
N VAL A 98 -36.99 -32.28 19.19
CA VAL A 98 -36.31 -33.44 19.80
C VAL A 98 -37.16 -34.02 20.94
N LYS A 99 -37.81 -33.19 21.76
CA LYS A 99 -38.71 -33.64 22.84
C LYS A 99 -40.01 -34.28 22.35
N THR A 100 -40.49 -34.00 21.13
CA THR A 100 -41.64 -34.70 20.54
C THR A 100 -41.25 -35.98 19.81
N ILE A 101 -40.04 -36.07 19.25
CA ILE A 101 -39.54 -37.28 18.57
C ILE A 101 -39.02 -38.32 19.56
N ARG A 102 -38.28 -37.91 20.61
CA ARG A 102 -37.66 -38.82 21.60
C ARG A 102 -38.65 -39.82 22.25
N PRO A 103 -39.92 -39.48 22.57
CA PRO A 103 -40.90 -40.43 23.10
C PRO A 103 -41.50 -41.39 22.06
N LEU A 104 -41.32 -41.13 20.76
CA LEU A 104 -41.85 -41.94 19.65
C LEU A 104 -40.83 -42.99 19.16
N VAL A 105 -39.63 -43.02 19.73
CA VAL A 105 -38.55 -43.95 19.40
C VAL A 105 -38.28 -44.83 20.62
N SER A 106 -38.16 -46.14 20.42
CA SER A 106 -37.95 -47.11 21.49
C SER A 106 -36.73 -46.78 22.36
N THR A 107 -36.91 -46.83 23.69
CA THR A 107 -35.99 -46.26 24.68
C THR A 107 -34.67 -47.01 24.87
N GLU A 108 -34.48 -48.18 24.25
CA GLU A 108 -33.30 -49.03 24.47
C GLU A 108 -32.08 -48.64 23.61
N ASP A 109 -32.25 -47.81 22.56
CA ASP A 109 -31.23 -47.52 21.54
C ASP A 109 -30.96 -46.02 21.29
N LEU A 110 -31.21 -45.15 22.27
CA LEU A 110 -30.88 -43.72 22.17
C LEU A 110 -29.45 -43.42 22.66
N PRO A 111 -28.65 -42.66 21.89
CA PRO A 111 -27.38 -42.13 22.39
C PRO A 111 -27.61 -41.10 23.52
N GLU A 112 -26.67 -41.03 24.46
CA GLU A 112 -26.63 -40.01 25.53
C GLU A 112 -26.37 -38.61 24.93
N VAL A 113 -27.44 -37.93 24.51
CA VAL A 113 -27.38 -36.53 24.08
C VAL A 113 -27.55 -35.64 25.30
N SER A 114 -26.45 -35.03 25.76
CA SER A 114 -26.45 -34.00 26.80
C SER A 114 -27.36 -32.82 26.44
N ASP A 115 -28.11 -32.29 27.42
CA ASP A 115 -29.05 -31.19 27.21
C ASP A 115 -28.36 -29.88 26.75
N ASP A 116 -27.07 -29.71 27.03
CA ASP A 116 -26.27 -28.53 26.64
C ASP A 116 -25.95 -28.46 25.12
N ILE A 117 -26.10 -29.57 24.40
CA ILE A 117 -25.72 -29.72 22.99
C ILE A 117 -26.50 -28.76 22.06
N PHE A 118 -27.70 -28.33 22.48
CA PHE A 118 -28.57 -27.48 21.66
C PHE A 118 -28.54 -25.99 22.01
N ASP A 119 -27.71 -25.53 22.97
CA ASP A 119 -27.59 -24.09 23.27
C ASP A 119 -26.67 -23.36 22.27
N PHE A 120 -27.27 -22.92 21.16
CA PHE A 120 -26.60 -22.09 20.16
C PHE A 120 -26.15 -20.71 20.68
N THR A 121 -26.63 -20.26 21.84
CA THR A 121 -26.30 -18.94 22.43
C THR A 121 -24.99 -18.94 23.22
N VAL A 122 -24.55 -20.09 23.73
CA VAL A 122 -23.22 -20.23 24.40
C VAL A 122 -22.08 -20.05 23.40
N HIS A 123 -22.21 -20.68 22.24
CA HIS A 123 -21.15 -20.84 21.23
C HIS A 123 -20.82 -19.57 20.40
N ILE A 124 -21.56 -18.47 20.61
CA ILE A 124 -21.33 -17.17 19.95
C ILE A 124 -20.72 -16.14 20.93
N ARG A 125 -20.75 -16.43 22.24
CA ARG A 125 -20.13 -15.56 23.26
C ARG A 125 -18.61 -15.74 23.36
N GLU A 126 -18.10 -16.86 22.87
CA GLU A 126 -16.67 -17.06 22.61
C GLU A 126 -16.37 -16.76 21.13
N ASP A 127 -15.38 -15.92 20.83
CA ASP A 127 -15.04 -15.46 19.46
C ASP A 127 -14.51 -16.56 18.49
N LYS A 128 -14.74 -17.84 18.81
CA LYS A 128 -14.26 -19.01 18.06
C LYS A 128 -15.27 -19.44 16.99
N LYS A 129 -15.29 -18.73 15.86
CA LYS A 129 -16.11 -19.10 14.68
C LYS A 129 -15.99 -20.58 14.25
N SER A 130 -14.86 -21.23 14.51
CA SER A 130 -14.59 -22.63 14.11
C SER A 130 -15.39 -23.69 14.88
N ASP A 131 -15.97 -23.36 16.04
CA ASP A 131 -16.60 -24.38 16.90
C ASP A 131 -18.12 -24.46 16.69
N PHE A 132 -18.76 -23.35 16.25
CA PHE A 132 -20.18 -23.32 15.91
C PHE A 132 -20.53 -24.25 14.73
N GLU A 133 -19.71 -24.31 13.69
CA GLU A 133 -19.93 -25.15 12.51
C GLU A 133 -19.94 -26.65 12.87
N LYS A 134 -18.97 -27.09 13.69
CA LYS A 134 -18.87 -28.47 14.19
C LYS A 134 -20.04 -28.86 15.10
N VAL A 135 -20.50 -27.94 15.95
CA VAL A 135 -21.67 -28.15 16.82
C VAL A 135 -22.94 -28.26 15.96
N LEU A 136 -23.07 -27.44 14.92
CA LEU A 136 -24.21 -27.53 13.99
C LEU A 136 -24.19 -28.84 13.18
N GLU A 137 -23.03 -29.30 12.71
CA GLU A 137 -22.86 -30.62 12.07
C GLU A 137 -23.21 -31.76 13.02
N HIS A 138 -22.74 -31.72 14.27
CA HIS A 138 -23.07 -32.73 15.28
C HIS A 138 -24.58 -32.78 15.56
N ASN A 139 -25.22 -31.61 15.71
CA ASN A 139 -26.67 -31.52 15.97
C ASN A 139 -27.51 -31.98 14.76
N MET A 140 -27.04 -31.65 13.56
CA MET A 140 -27.62 -32.15 12.31
C MET A 140 -27.52 -33.67 12.24
N HIS A 141 -26.37 -34.28 12.52
CA HIS A 141 -26.20 -35.73 12.49
C HIS A 141 -26.97 -36.46 13.60
N ALA A 142 -27.03 -35.90 14.81
CA ALA A 142 -27.85 -36.45 15.90
C ALA A 142 -29.35 -36.45 15.54
N THR A 143 -29.83 -35.36 14.93
CA THR A 143 -31.24 -35.24 14.53
C THR A 143 -31.56 -36.05 13.27
N GLN A 144 -30.62 -36.14 12.31
CA GLN A 144 -30.73 -37.07 11.17
C GLN A 144 -30.82 -38.52 11.65
N SER A 145 -30.02 -38.93 12.64
CA SER A 145 -30.07 -40.27 13.24
C SER A 145 -31.44 -40.52 13.90
N LEU A 146 -31.92 -39.59 14.74
CA LEU A 146 -33.25 -39.69 15.37
C LEU A 146 -34.40 -39.77 14.35
N VAL A 147 -34.37 -38.95 13.29
CA VAL A 147 -35.40 -38.97 12.23
C VAL A 147 -35.30 -40.22 11.37
N THR A 148 -34.09 -40.71 11.08
CA THR A 148 -33.91 -41.97 10.32
C THR A 148 -34.44 -43.15 11.12
N LYS A 149 -34.10 -43.25 12.42
CA LYS A 149 -34.66 -44.27 13.33
C LYS A 149 -36.18 -44.16 13.49
N LEU A 150 -36.75 -42.95 13.50
CA LEU A 150 -38.21 -42.75 13.51
C LEU A 150 -38.86 -43.26 12.20
N VAL A 151 -38.21 -43.06 11.05
CA VAL A 151 -38.64 -43.58 9.74
C VAL A 151 -38.50 -45.11 9.67
N GLU A 152 -37.46 -45.68 10.28
CA GLU A 152 -37.28 -47.13 10.41
C GLU A 152 -38.33 -47.76 11.33
N ALA A 153 -38.60 -47.17 12.49
CA ALA A 153 -39.64 -47.63 13.44
C ALA A 153 -41.07 -47.48 12.88
N SER A 154 -41.35 -46.42 12.10
CA SER A 154 -42.59 -46.32 11.32
C SER A 154 -42.60 -47.22 10.07
N GLY A 155 -41.47 -47.85 9.74
CA GLY A 155 -41.34 -48.89 8.74
C GLY A 155 -41.97 -50.23 9.12
N ASP A 156 -42.24 -50.48 10.40
CA ASP A 156 -43.02 -51.62 10.90
C ASP A 156 -44.55 -51.36 10.87
N LEU A 157 -44.96 -50.10 10.75
CA LEU A 157 -46.36 -49.68 10.52
C LEU A 157 -46.66 -49.55 9.01
N ARG A 158 -46.40 -50.60 8.23
CA ARG A 158 -46.68 -50.55 6.79
C ARG A 158 -48.17 -50.60 6.46
N ILE A 159 -48.58 -49.59 5.70
CA ILE A 159 -49.28 -49.63 4.40
C ILE A 159 -50.40 -48.59 4.37
N HIS A 160 -50.13 -47.43 3.76
CA HIS A 160 -51.14 -46.66 3.03
C HIS A 160 -50.58 -46.20 1.67
N PRO A 161 -51.24 -46.52 0.54
CA PRO A 161 -50.70 -46.31 -0.80
C PRO A 161 -50.91 -44.86 -1.31
N HIS A 162 -50.47 -43.86 -0.55
CA HIS A 162 -50.58 -42.43 -0.93
C HIS A 162 -49.24 -41.76 -1.31
N ASN A 163 -48.11 -42.49 -1.27
CA ASN A 163 -46.78 -41.91 -1.51
C ASN A 163 -46.55 -41.29 -2.91
N GLY A 164 -47.41 -41.56 -3.89
CA GLY A 164 -47.38 -40.88 -5.19
C GLY A 164 -47.72 -39.39 -5.12
N ASN A 165 -48.50 -38.95 -4.12
CA ASN A 165 -48.74 -37.53 -3.86
C ASN A 165 -47.62 -36.94 -2.98
N ALA A 166 -47.18 -37.65 -1.94
CA ALA A 166 -46.08 -37.19 -1.08
C ALA A 166 -44.80 -36.86 -1.88
N LEU A 167 -44.44 -37.68 -2.87
CA LEU A 167 -43.30 -37.39 -3.76
C LEU A 167 -43.55 -36.15 -4.64
N LYS A 168 -44.76 -35.98 -5.18
CA LYS A 168 -45.12 -34.78 -5.98
C LYS A 168 -45.17 -33.52 -5.13
N ASP A 169 -45.63 -33.61 -3.90
CA ASP A 169 -45.74 -32.48 -2.97
C ASP A 169 -44.37 -32.14 -2.38
N SER A 170 -43.50 -33.13 -2.17
CA SER A 170 -42.06 -32.93 -1.91
C SER A 170 -41.37 -32.25 -3.11
N GLN A 171 -41.66 -32.65 -4.35
CA GLN A 171 -41.10 -32.02 -5.55
C GLN A 171 -41.64 -30.59 -5.77
N LYS A 172 -42.92 -30.34 -5.48
CA LYS A 172 -43.50 -28.98 -5.44
C LYS A 172 -42.84 -28.14 -4.35
N ALA A 173 -42.65 -28.68 -3.15
CA ALA A 173 -41.97 -27.99 -2.06
C ALA A 173 -40.52 -27.68 -2.41
N ALA A 174 -39.78 -28.60 -3.02
CA ALA A 174 -38.42 -28.36 -3.52
C ALA A 174 -38.38 -27.24 -4.59
N ASN A 175 -39.31 -27.26 -5.55
CA ASN A 175 -39.44 -26.19 -6.55
C ASN A 175 -39.83 -24.85 -5.91
N GLN A 176 -40.70 -24.85 -4.90
CA GLN A 176 -41.03 -23.66 -4.11
C GLN A 176 -39.85 -23.14 -3.30
N CYS A 177 -39.02 -24.03 -2.72
CA CYS A 177 -37.77 -23.65 -2.06
C CYS A 177 -36.78 -23.01 -3.03
N ILE A 178 -36.62 -23.54 -4.25
CA ILE A 178 -35.76 -22.94 -5.30
C ILE A 178 -36.30 -21.56 -5.71
N VAL A 179 -37.61 -21.41 -5.89
CA VAL A 179 -38.24 -20.11 -6.20
C VAL A 179 -38.04 -19.13 -5.04
N LEU A 180 -38.27 -19.55 -3.78
CA LEU A 180 -38.05 -18.71 -2.59
C LEU A 180 -36.58 -18.34 -2.40
N GLN A 181 -35.64 -19.23 -2.71
CA GLN A 181 -34.19 -18.94 -2.72
C GLN A 181 -33.87 -17.87 -3.77
N SER A 182 -34.36 -18.01 -5.00
CA SER A 182 -34.17 -17.00 -6.06
C SER A 182 -34.80 -15.63 -5.68
N GLN A 183 -35.94 -15.63 -4.98
CA GLN A 183 -36.57 -14.42 -4.47
C GLN A 183 -35.75 -13.81 -3.33
N LEU A 184 -35.21 -14.62 -2.41
CA LEU A 184 -34.32 -14.16 -1.35
C LEU A 184 -33.03 -13.55 -1.92
N ASP A 185 -32.45 -14.12 -2.98
CA ASP A 185 -31.25 -13.57 -3.62
C ASP A 185 -31.55 -12.26 -4.36
N ILE A 186 -32.72 -12.13 -5.01
CA ILE A 186 -33.19 -10.84 -5.54
C ILE A 186 -33.41 -9.81 -4.42
N MET A 187 -33.96 -10.21 -3.27
CA MET A 187 -34.14 -9.32 -2.13
C MET A 187 -32.81 -8.93 -1.47
N ARG A 188 -31.83 -9.85 -1.42
CA ARG A 188 -30.45 -9.57 -0.97
C ARG A 188 -29.75 -8.58 -1.90
N SER A 189 -29.87 -8.75 -3.22
CA SER A 189 -29.35 -7.78 -4.20
C SER A 189 -29.99 -6.40 -3.99
N LYS A 190 -31.32 -6.33 -3.86
CA LYS A 190 -32.03 -5.07 -3.60
C LYS A 190 -31.64 -4.43 -2.27
N LEU A 191 -31.38 -5.23 -1.23
CA LEU A 191 -30.88 -4.75 0.05
C LEU A 191 -29.48 -4.17 -0.09
N GLN A 192 -28.57 -4.85 -0.80
CA GLN A 192 -27.23 -4.37 -1.10
C GLN A 192 -27.24 -3.07 -1.92
N ASP A 193 -28.11 -2.97 -2.94
CA ASP A 193 -28.31 -1.74 -3.72
C ASP A 193 -28.83 -0.60 -2.84
N ALA A 194 -29.79 -0.87 -1.95
CA ALA A 194 -30.33 0.11 -1.01
C ALA A 194 -29.29 0.55 0.04
N GLU A 195 -28.44 -0.36 0.53
CA GLU A 195 -27.31 -0.05 1.41
C GLU A 195 -26.26 0.80 0.69
N GLN A 196 -25.95 0.49 -0.58
CA GLN A 196 -25.04 1.32 -1.39
C GLN A 196 -25.64 2.71 -1.68
N GLN A 197 -26.94 2.81 -1.94
CA GLN A 197 -27.63 4.10 -2.09
C GLN A 197 -27.60 4.90 -0.79
N LYS A 198 -27.87 4.27 0.37
CA LYS A 198 -27.76 4.89 1.69
C LYS A 198 -26.35 5.46 1.91
N GLU A 199 -25.31 4.71 1.57
CA GLU A 199 -23.92 5.15 1.71
C GLU A 199 -23.60 6.35 0.80
N ARG A 200 -24.06 6.34 -0.47
CA ARG A 200 -23.93 7.50 -1.38
C ARG A 200 -24.65 8.73 -0.86
N TYR A 201 -25.87 8.59 -0.34
CA TYR A 201 -26.61 9.70 0.28
C TYR A 201 -25.95 10.18 1.58
N HIS A 202 -25.33 9.30 2.35
CA HIS A 202 -24.59 9.66 3.56
C HIS A 202 -23.35 10.51 3.23
N GLN A 203 -22.57 10.12 2.22
CA GLN A 203 -21.43 10.89 1.71
C GLN A 203 -21.88 12.23 1.13
N ALA A 204 -22.98 12.27 0.37
CA ALA A 204 -23.56 13.51 -0.12
C ALA A 204 -23.97 14.45 1.04
N LEU A 205 -24.66 13.93 2.06
CA LEU A 205 -25.04 14.68 3.26
C LEU A 205 -23.81 15.27 3.95
N LEU A 206 -22.79 14.46 4.22
CA LEU A 206 -21.50 14.89 4.81
C LEU A 206 -20.84 16.04 4.04
N THR A 207 -20.82 15.97 2.70
CA THR A 207 -20.27 17.07 1.88
C THR A 207 -21.14 18.32 1.92
N SER A 208 -22.46 18.19 2.02
CA SER A 208 -23.40 19.32 2.13
C SER A 208 -23.33 20.01 3.50
N GLU A 209 -23.26 19.24 4.59
CA GLU A 209 -23.02 19.72 5.95
C GLU A 209 -21.68 20.48 6.01
N SER A 210 -20.63 19.90 5.42
CA SER A 210 -19.29 20.52 5.34
C SER A 210 -19.27 21.82 4.54
N ARG A 211 -20.13 21.96 3.51
CA ARG A 211 -20.29 23.21 2.75
C ARG A 211 -21.07 24.25 3.57
N PHE A 212 -22.15 23.84 4.24
CA PHE A 212 -22.96 24.71 5.09
C PHE A 212 -22.14 25.29 6.27
N GLU A 213 -21.27 24.49 6.90
CA GLU A 213 -20.40 24.97 7.98
C GLU A 213 -19.20 25.79 7.50
N ARG A 214 -18.90 25.78 6.20
CA ARG A 214 -18.02 26.79 5.59
C ARG A 214 -18.77 28.11 5.36
N SER A 215 -20.01 28.07 4.85
CA SER A 215 -20.79 29.30 4.61
C SER A 215 -21.19 30.04 5.89
N LEU A 216 -21.35 29.35 7.02
CA LEU A 216 -21.59 30.00 8.33
C LEU A 216 -20.33 30.67 8.91
N SER A 217 -19.15 30.46 8.32
CA SER A 217 -17.88 30.92 8.86
C SER A 217 -17.50 32.29 8.33
N LYS A 218 -17.62 33.32 9.18
CA LYS A 218 -17.36 34.73 8.80
C LYS A 218 -15.92 34.96 8.34
N THR A 219 -14.95 34.23 8.87
CA THR A 219 -13.53 34.34 8.47
C THR A 219 -13.20 33.60 7.18
N VAL A 220 -13.94 32.55 6.82
CA VAL A 220 -13.75 31.85 5.53
C VAL A 220 -14.44 32.60 4.40
N SER A 221 -15.66 33.11 4.64
CA SER A 221 -16.39 33.91 3.65
C SER A 221 -15.65 35.17 3.21
N SER A 222 -14.86 35.81 4.10
CA SER A 222 -14.05 36.99 3.77
C SER A 222 -12.72 36.68 3.07
N ILE A 223 -12.26 35.43 3.12
CA ILE A 223 -11.10 34.94 2.36
C ILE A 223 -11.56 34.50 0.96
N GLU A 224 -12.69 33.80 0.86
CA GLU A 224 -13.26 33.37 -0.42
C GLU A 224 -13.71 34.57 -1.27
N SER A 225 -14.28 35.63 -0.67
CA SER A 225 -14.65 36.86 -1.41
C SER A 225 -13.44 37.58 -2.03
N ARG A 226 -12.34 37.74 -1.27
CA ARG A 226 -11.05 38.29 -1.75
C ARG A 226 -10.40 37.47 -2.87
N THR A 227 -10.83 36.24 -3.09
CA THR A 227 -10.32 35.37 -4.15
C THR A 227 -11.10 35.54 -5.46
N ILE A 228 -12.34 36.06 -5.41
CA ILE A 228 -13.19 36.31 -6.58
C ILE A 228 -12.86 37.67 -7.22
N GLU A 229 -12.57 38.69 -6.42
CA GLU A 229 -12.19 40.03 -6.91
C GLU A 229 -10.89 40.05 -7.74
N ARG A 230 -10.03 39.02 -7.62
CA ARG A 230 -8.77 38.91 -8.39
C ARG A 230 -8.92 38.28 -9.78
N LYS A 231 -10.14 38.05 -10.27
CA LYS A 231 -10.40 37.30 -11.52
C LYS A 231 -11.10 38.09 -12.62
N SER A 232 -11.19 39.41 -12.49
CA SER A 232 -12.00 40.29 -13.35
C SER A 232 -11.22 41.43 -14.02
N GLU A 233 -9.91 41.27 -14.23
CA GLU A 233 -9.07 42.24 -14.97
C GLU A 233 -8.09 41.51 -15.91
N ALA A 234 -8.50 41.32 -17.18
CA ALA A 234 -7.63 41.12 -18.37
C ALA A 234 -8.46 40.70 -19.61
N MET A 235 -9.08 41.64 -20.35
CA MET A 235 -9.50 41.38 -21.74
C MET A 235 -9.76 42.66 -22.56
N GLU A 236 -8.69 43.24 -23.13
CA GLU A 236 -8.65 44.29 -24.19
C GLU A 236 -7.14 44.41 -24.59
N GLU A 237 -6.68 44.65 -25.83
CA GLU A 237 -7.29 44.99 -27.14
C GLU A 237 -6.51 44.29 -28.30
N GLY A 238 -7.00 44.44 -29.54
CA GLY A 238 -6.11 44.76 -30.69
C GLY A 238 -5.80 43.65 -31.71
N ILE A 239 -6.46 43.68 -32.87
CA ILE A 239 -6.04 42.98 -34.11
C ILE A 239 -6.22 43.92 -35.31
N GLU A 240 -5.16 44.13 -36.10
CA GLU A 240 -5.24 44.62 -37.48
C GLU A 240 -4.30 43.83 -38.41
N GLU A 241 -4.62 43.85 -39.72
CA GLU A 241 -4.15 42.93 -40.76
C GLU A 241 -2.77 43.29 -41.37
N PRO A 242 -2.19 42.40 -42.20
CA PRO A 242 -1.67 42.92 -43.49
C PRO A 242 -1.74 41.96 -44.71
N GLN A 243 -1.82 42.57 -45.91
CA GLN A 243 -1.28 42.16 -47.26
C GLN A 243 -1.76 43.21 -48.32
N ARG A 244 -1.26 43.35 -49.56
CA ARG A 244 -0.25 42.67 -50.42
C ARG A 244 0.42 43.70 -51.38
N LYS A 245 1.32 43.25 -52.28
CA LYS A 245 1.90 43.99 -53.45
C LYS A 245 1.12 43.63 -54.75
N PRO A 246 1.43 44.04 -56.03
CA PRO A 246 2.61 44.76 -56.58
C PRO A 246 2.44 45.71 -57.84
N SER A 247 3.58 46.16 -58.41
CA SER A 247 3.90 46.44 -59.85
C SER A 247 3.89 47.87 -60.47
N SER A 248 4.79 48.06 -61.45
CA SER A 248 5.27 49.28 -62.19
C SER A 248 4.57 49.50 -63.57
N PRO A 249 5.07 50.22 -64.65
CA PRO A 249 6.27 51.09 -64.90
C PRO A 249 6.08 52.35 -65.85
N ALA A 250 7.20 52.94 -66.37
CA ALA A 250 7.39 53.67 -67.68
C ALA A 250 7.07 55.21 -67.81
N VAL A 251 7.62 56.08 -68.71
CA VAL A 251 8.76 56.13 -69.70
C VAL A 251 8.99 57.59 -70.26
N SER A 252 10.17 57.91 -70.85
CA SER A 252 10.52 59.05 -71.78
C SER A 252 10.59 60.52 -71.26
N GLY A 253 11.39 61.44 -71.83
CA GLY A 253 12.46 61.36 -72.86
C GLY A 253 12.79 62.72 -73.58
N SER A 254 13.97 62.84 -74.23
CA SER A 254 14.33 63.82 -75.32
C SER A 254 14.37 65.35 -75.02
N ALA A 255 15.16 66.24 -75.68
CA ALA A 255 16.47 66.20 -76.38
C ALA A 255 16.91 67.62 -76.84
N SER A 256 18.24 67.90 -76.93
CA SER A 256 18.92 68.97 -77.73
C SER A 256 18.63 70.46 -77.39
N LYS A 257 19.58 71.41 -77.45
CA LYS A 257 20.33 71.85 -78.66
C LYS A 257 21.68 72.56 -78.35
N SER A 258 22.52 72.49 -79.39
CA SER A 258 23.72 73.26 -79.83
C SER A 258 24.05 74.61 -79.17
N PRO A 259 25.29 75.12 -79.36
CA PRO A 259 25.40 76.44 -80.03
C PRO A 259 26.73 76.79 -80.77
N ILE A 260 26.74 78.00 -81.39
CA ILE A 260 27.87 78.97 -81.48
C ILE A 260 29.00 78.64 -82.51
N HIS A 261 29.05 79.30 -83.70
CA HIS A 261 29.76 80.58 -84.03
C HIS A 261 31.19 80.36 -84.62
N THR A 262 31.87 81.24 -85.40
CA THR A 262 31.62 82.61 -85.95
C THR A 262 32.67 83.01 -87.01
N ASN A 263 32.26 83.86 -87.97
CA ASN A 263 33.00 84.97 -88.62
C ASN A 263 34.46 84.84 -89.12
N GLY A 264 34.71 85.40 -90.31
CA GLY A 264 35.86 86.29 -90.52
C GLY A 264 36.38 86.41 -91.97
N ILE A 265 35.93 87.42 -92.72
CA ILE A 265 36.44 87.76 -94.06
C ILE A 265 37.44 88.93 -93.98
N SER A 266 38.57 88.84 -94.68
CA SER A 266 39.30 89.98 -95.29
C SER A 266 40.18 89.43 -96.43
N ASP A 267 40.04 89.77 -97.71
CA ASP A 267 40.18 91.07 -98.44
C ASP A 267 41.63 91.26 -99.00
N PRO A 268 41.85 91.74 -100.25
CA PRO A 268 42.28 90.77 -101.27
C PRO A 268 43.36 91.33 -102.23
N MET A 269 44.65 91.32 -101.87
CA MET A 269 45.72 91.36 -102.89
C MET A 269 47.05 90.65 -102.56
N GLU A 270 47.04 89.73 -101.59
CA GLU A 270 47.96 88.57 -101.59
C GLU A 270 47.40 87.41 -102.46
N VAL A 271 46.20 87.59 -103.03
CA VAL A 271 45.27 86.51 -103.41
C VAL A 271 45.76 85.58 -104.51
N ASP A 272 46.79 85.89 -105.30
CA ASP A 272 47.23 84.96 -106.36
C ASP A 272 48.35 84.03 -105.91
N ILE A 273 49.27 84.48 -105.06
CA ILE A 273 50.29 83.62 -104.44
C ILE A 273 49.73 82.96 -103.18
N LEU A 274 48.90 83.68 -102.42
CA LEU A 274 48.09 83.04 -101.40
C LEU A 274 46.97 82.19 -101.99
N ARG A 275 46.45 82.34 -103.23
CA ARG A 275 45.49 81.33 -103.77
C ARG A 275 46.11 79.95 -103.82
N ASP A 276 47.35 79.79 -104.26
CA ASP A 276 48.00 78.47 -104.29
C ASP A 276 48.40 77.97 -102.89
N GLN A 277 48.85 78.86 -102.00
CA GLN A 277 49.12 78.48 -100.60
C GLN A 277 47.84 78.24 -99.78
N ILE A 278 46.74 78.89 -100.11
CA ILE A 278 45.41 78.70 -99.52
C ILE A 278 44.79 77.46 -100.14
N VAL A 279 44.84 77.19 -101.44
CA VAL A 279 44.34 75.92 -102.01
C VAL A 279 45.11 74.71 -101.48
N SER A 280 46.41 74.83 -101.23
CA SER A 280 47.18 73.76 -100.58
C SER A 280 46.94 73.66 -99.07
N ARG A 281 46.79 74.79 -98.35
CA ARG A 281 46.37 74.79 -96.94
C ARG A 281 44.94 74.32 -96.75
N GLU A 282 43.99 74.73 -97.59
CA GLU A 282 42.59 74.29 -97.65
C GLU A 282 42.52 72.81 -97.98
N ARG A 283 43.32 72.30 -98.92
CA ARG A 283 43.39 70.86 -99.17
C ARG A 283 43.89 70.11 -97.93
N ARG A 284 44.94 70.62 -97.25
CA ARG A 284 45.44 70.02 -96.00
C ARG A 284 44.50 70.23 -94.81
N ILE A 285 43.75 71.34 -94.76
CA ILE A 285 42.71 71.63 -93.76
C ILE A 285 41.54 70.70 -94.01
N MET A 286 41.09 70.49 -95.24
CA MET A 286 40.06 69.50 -95.59
C MET A 286 40.53 68.07 -95.29
N ASP A 287 41.82 67.75 -95.43
CA ASP A 287 42.38 66.47 -95.00
C ASP A 287 42.35 66.35 -93.47
N LEU A 288 42.83 67.35 -92.73
CA LEU A 288 42.84 67.40 -91.26
C LEU A 288 41.42 67.49 -90.67
N GLU A 289 40.49 68.13 -91.34
CA GLU A 289 39.07 68.19 -91.00
C GLU A 289 38.42 66.83 -91.25
N ARG A 290 38.74 66.15 -92.35
CA ARG A 290 38.33 64.74 -92.56
C ARG A 290 38.92 63.83 -91.48
N GLU A 291 40.20 63.97 -91.12
CA GLU A 291 40.83 63.24 -90.01
C GLU A 291 40.15 63.56 -88.66
N CYS A 292 39.85 64.83 -88.38
CA CYS A 292 39.18 65.28 -87.16
C CYS A 292 37.71 64.86 -87.08
N ILE A 293 37.00 64.80 -88.21
CA ILE A 293 35.64 64.26 -88.32
C ILE A 293 35.69 62.76 -88.10
N LEU A 294 36.60 62.03 -88.75
CA LEU A 294 36.79 60.58 -88.54
C LEU A 294 37.15 60.25 -87.08
N GLN A 295 38.01 61.04 -86.43
CA GLN A 295 38.33 60.84 -85.00
C GLN A 295 37.19 61.25 -84.06
N ARG A 296 36.44 62.32 -84.35
CA ARG A 296 35.23 62.67 -83.57
C ARG A 296 34.12 61.64 -83.75
N GLU A 297 33.94 61.10 -84.95
CA GLU A 297 33.04 59.97 -85.20
C GLU A 297 33.53 58.70 -84.48
N GLY A 298 34.84 58.42 -84.49
CA GLY A 298 35.43 57.30 -83.77
C GLY A 298 35.21 57.41 -82.25
N MET A 299 35.48 58.57 -81.66
CA MET A 299 35.17 58.86 -80.26
C MET A 299 33.67 58.81 -79.96
N GLY A 300 32.83 59.37 -80.84
CA GLY A 300 31.38 59.32 -80.69
C GLY A 300 30.81 57.90 -80.76
N ARG A 301 31.37 57.04 -81.62
CA ARG A 301 31.03 55.60 -81.68
C ARG A 301 31.49 54.88 -80.41
N LEU A 302 32.72 55.10 -79.95
CA LEU A 302 33.23 54.51 -78.70
C LEU A 302 32.45 54.97 -77.45
N GLU A 303 32.11 56.24 -77.34
CA GLU A 303 31.23 56.73 -76.28
C GLU A 303 29.81 56.16 -76.37
N ALA A 304 29.26 56.03 -77.58
CA ALA A 304 27.96 55.41 -77.79
C ALA A 304 27.99 53.92 -77.41
N ASP A 305 29.02 53.17 -77.80
CA ASP A 305 29.20 51.75 -77.45
C ASP A 305 29.38 51.55 -75.94
N LEU A 306 30.04 52.47 -75.25
CA LEU A 306 30.25 52.43 -73.79
C LEU A 306 28.99 52.86 -73.02
N LYS A 307 28.19 53.79 -73.54
CA LYS A 307 26.87 54.17 -73.02
C LYS A 307 25.77 53.14 -73.36
N LEU A 308 25.96 52.35 -74.41
CA LEU A 308 25.08 51.26 -74.87
C LEU A 308 25.67 49.88 -74.55
N LEU A 309 26.44 49.77 -73.45
CA LEU A 309 26.97 48.50 -72.97
C LEU A 309 25.84 47.66 -72.36
N SER A 310 25.09 46.99 -73.22
CA SER A 310 23.96 46.12 -72.87
C SER A 310 24.37 44.97 -71.94
N PHE A 311 23.41 44.43 -71.19
CA PHE A 311 23.61 43.22 -70.41
C PHE A 311 24.10 42.04 -71.28
N GLU A 312 23.69 41.96 -72.55
CA GLU A 312 24.21 40.95 -73.50
C GLU A 312 25.72 41.12 -73.76
N LYS A 313 26.20 42.33 -74.09
CA LYS A 313 27.65 42.61 -74.23
C LYS A 313 28.45 42.30 -72.95
N ILE A 314 27.86 42.49 -71.77
CA ILE A 314 28.48 42.14 -70.48
C ILE A 314 28.45 40.62 -70.26
N ALA A 315 27.33 39.96 -70.57
CA ALA A 315 27.17 38.51 -70.48
C ALA A 315 28.04 37.76 -71.50
N GLU A 316 28.33 38.36 -72.64
CA GLU A 316 29.24 37.84 -73.67
C GLU A 316 30.72 37.96 -73.27
N ASN A 317 31.07 38.88 -72.35
CA ASN A 317 32.44 39.09 -71.88
C ASN A 317 33.01 37.78 -71.29
N PRO A 318 34.16 37.27 -71.80
CA PRO A 318 34.76 36.02 -71.33
C PRO A 318 34.98 35.97 -69.82
N HIS A 319 35.37 37.09 -69.19
CA HIS A 319 35.61 37.14 -67.75
C HIS A 319 34.30 37.05 -66.94
N TYR A 320 33.20 37.60 -67.46
CA TYR A 320 31.90 37.49 -66.81
C TYR A 320 31.34 36.07 -66.92
N LYS A 321 31.50 35.40 -68.08
CA LYS A 321 31.13 33.98 -68.24
C LYS A 321 31.89 33.08 -67.26
N VAL A 322 33.22 33.24 -67.17
CA VAL A 322 34.04 32.48 -66.20
C VAL A 322 33.59 32.73 -64.75
N LEU A 323 33.22 33.97 -64.40
CA LEU A 323 32.69 34.30 -63.08
C LEU A 323 31.28 33.70 -62.83
N LEU A 324 30.42 33.66 -63.85
CA LEU A 324 29.09 33.07 -63.80
C LEU A 324 29.16 31.54 -63.66
N ASP A 325 30.03 30.89 -64.43
CA ASP A 325 30.30 29.45 -64.31
C ASP A 325 30.89 29.11 -62.94
N HIS A 326 31.85 29.91 -62.45
CA HIS A 326 32.44 29.71 -61.14
C HIS A 326 31.43 29.91 -60.00
N THR A 327 30.57 30.92 -60.08
CA THR A 327 29.48 31.11 -59.10
C THR A 327 28.45 30.00 -59.20
N GLY A 328 28.15 29.46 -60.38
CA GLY A 328 27.32 28.26 -60.57
C GLY A 328 27.91 27.02 -59.90
N VAL A 329 29.21 26.78 -60.06
CA VAL A 329 29.94 25.67 -59.38
C VAL A 329 29.93 25.86 -57.86
N LEU A 330 30.18 27.07 -57.36
CA LEU A 330 30.10 27.37 -55.93
C LEU A 330 28.67 27.17 -55.38
N GLN A 331 27.65 27.59 -56.12
CA GLN A 331 26.24 27.37 -55.77
C GLN A 331 25.91 25.87 -55.69
N ALA A 332 26.42 25.06 -56.62
CA ALA A 332 26.26 23.61 -56.61
C ALA A 332 26.93 22.97 -55.39
N ILE A 333 28.17 23.34 -55.07
CA ILE A 333 28.90 22.85 -53.88
C ILE A 333 28.19 23.27 -52.58
N VAL A 334 27.67 24.50 -52.50
CA VAL A 334 26.89 24.98 -51.34
C VAL A 334 25.57 24.21 -51.20
N ASN A 335 24.89 23.90 -52.30
CA ASN A 335 23.68 23.10 -52.27
C ASN A 335 23.96 21.63 -51.89
N GLU A 336 24.99 21.02 -52.46
CA GLU A 336 25.38 19.64 -52.13
C GLU A 336 25.78 19.52 -50.66
N SER A 337 26.65 20.40 -50.17
CA SER A 337 27.04 20.43 -48.75
C SER A 337 25.83 20.67 -47.82
N ARG A 338 24.86 21.54 -48.18
CA ARG A 338 23.58 21.65 -47.45
C ARG A 338 22.78 20.36 -47.44
N THR A 339 22.72 19.61 -48.55
CA THR A 339 22.04 18.30 -48.58
C THR A 339 22.77 17.23 -47.76
N GLN A 340 24.11 17.27 -47.71
CA GLN A 340 24.89 16.38 -46.85
C GLN A 340 24.72 16.72 -45.37
N ILE A 341 24.77 18.01 -45.00
CA ILE A 341 24.55 18.49 -43.62
C ILE A 341 23.16 18.10 -43.12
N THR A 342 22.11 18.28 -43.95
CA THR A 342 20.74 17.91 -43.56
C THR A 342 20.59 16.40 -43.35
N ARG A 343 21.09 15.56 -44.28
CA ARG A 343 21.13 14.09 -44.10
C ARG A 343 21.87 13.68 -42.83
N LEU A 344 23.09 14.17 -42.63
CA LEU A 344 23.89 13.85 -41.44
C LEU A 344 23.22 14.32 -40.13
N THR A 345 22.49 15.44 -40.16
CA THR A 345 21.72 15.91 -39.01
C THR A 345 20.53 14.99 -38.70
N GLU A 346 19.87 14.48 -39.74
CA GLU A 346 18.76 13.54 -39.61
C GLU A 346 19.22 12.16 -39.13
N ASP A 347 20.32 11.63 -39.68
CA ASP A 347 20.98 10.40 -39.22
C ASP A 347 21.42 10.52 -37.74
N LEU A 348 22.04 11.65 -37.35
CA LEU A 348 22.42 11.92 -35.96
C LEU A 348 21.20 11.99 -35.03
N ASN A 349 20.08 12.53 -35.49
CA ASN A 349 18.85 12.56 -34.71
C ASN A 349 18.22 11.17 -34.58
N GLN A 350 18.19 10.36 -35.64
CA GLN A 350 17.74 8.97 -35.57
C GLN A 350 18.61 8.14 -34.61
N LEU A 351 19.94 8.23 -34.71
CA LEU A 351 20.87 7.54 -33.80
C LEU A 351 20.71 7.99 -32.34
N ARG A 352 20.37 9.26 -32.09
CA ARG A 352 20.05 9.75 -30.74
C ARG A 352 18.74 9.18 -30.21
N ILE A 353 17.71 9.08 -31.04
CA ILE A 353 16.41 8.50 -30.69
C ILE A 353 16.59 7.00 -30.40
N SER A 354 17.18 6.23 -31.32
CA SER A 354 17.37 4.78 -31.16
C SER A 354 18.27 4.44 -29.96
N ARG A 355 19.29 5.26 -29.71
CA ARG A 355 20.13 5.12 -28.50
C ARG A 355 19.32 5.36 -27.24
N LYS A 356 18.49 6.41 -27.20
CA LYS A 356 17.63 6.71 -26.05
C LYS A 356 16.62 5.59 -25.80
N GLU A 357 15.95 5.11 -26.84
CA GLU A 357 15.01 3.98 -26.75
C GLU A 357 15.68 2.70 -26.22
N TRP A 358 16.92 2.43 -26.63
CA TRP A 358 17.71 1.32 -26.10
C TRP A 358 18.13 1.54 -24.64
N GLU A 359 18.59 2.74 -24.26
CA GLU A 359 18.95 3.09 -22.88
C GLU A 359 17.71 2.98 -21.95
N ASP A 360 16.58 3.56 -22.35
CA ASP A 360 15.30 3.47 -21.65
C ASP A 360 14.82 2.00 -21.52
N GLY A 361 14.98 1.20 -22.59
CA GLY A 361 14.65 -0.23 -22.61
C GLY A 361 15.52 -1.09 -21.68
N VAL A 362 16.83 -0.84 -21.64
CA VAL A 362 17.76 -1.52 -20.73
C VAL A 362 17.47 -1.15 -19.27
N ILE A 363 17.18 0.13 -19.00
CA ILE A 363 16.77 0.60 -17.67
C ILE A 363 15.44 -0.03 -17.25
N ALA A 364 14.46 -0.12 -18.15
CA ALA A 364 13.18 -0.76 -17.88
C ALA A 364 13.35 -2.26 -17.54
N ALA A 365 14.13 -3.01 -18.35
CA ALA A 365 14.40 -4.42 -18.10
C ALA A 365 15.14 -4.66 -16.78
N ALA A 366 16.15 -3.83 -16.46
CA ALA A 366 16.88 -3.91 -15.19
C ALA A 366 15.99 -3.58 -13.98
N ASN A 367 15.09 -2.60 -14.11
CA ASN A 367 14.12 -2.25 -13.09
C ASN A 367 13.09 -3.38 -12.87
N GLN A 368 12.58 -3.98 -13.95
CA GLN A 368 11.64 -5.10 -13.87
C GLN A 368 12.29 -6.32 -13.20
N ALA A 369 13.50 -6.72 -13.60
CA ALA A 369 14.24 -7.80 -12.94
C ALA A 369 14.49 -7.52 -11.45
N ASN A 370 14.76 -6.27 -11.06
CA ASN A 370 14.86 -5.87 -9.66
C ASN A 370 13.54 -6.02 -8.89
N VAL A 371 12.40 -5.69 -9.51
CA VAL A 371 11.06 -5.86 -8.89
C VAL A 371 10.71 -7.35 -8.75
N GLU A 372 11.03 -8.18 -9.74
CA GLU A 372 10.82 -9.63 -9.70
C GLU A 372 11.70 -10.30 -8.62
N LEU A 373 12.98 -9.93 -8.51
CA LEU A 373 13.85 -10.41 -7.43
C LEU A 373 13.37 -9.96 -6.05
N LYS A 374 12.97 -8.70 -5.88
CA LYS A 374 12.42 -8.19 -4.60
C LYS A 374 11.13 -8.89 -4.20
N THR A 375 10.23 -9.17 -5.15
CA THR A 375 8.98 -9.89 -4.88
C THR A 375 9.22 -11.37 -4.60
N MET A 376 10.22 -12.01 -5.22
CA MET A 376 10.63 -13.38 -4.84
C MET A 376 11.26 -13.43 -3.45
N LEU A 377 12.13 -12.49 -3.09
CA LEU A 377 12.69 -12.39 -1.74
C LEU A 377 11.59 -12.20 -0.69
N ALA A 378 10.69 -11.24 -0.90
CA ALA A 378 9.56 -11.01 0.01
C ALA A 378 8.66 -12.26 0.20
N LYS A 379 8.44 -13.05 -0.87
CA LYS A 379 7.74 -14.35 -0.76
C LYS A 379 8.52 -15.37 0.06
N ARG A 380 9.84 -15.49 -0.15
CA ARG A 380 10.71 -16.39 0.63
C ARG A 380 10.81 -15.97 2.10
N ASP A 381 10.81 -14.69 2.40
CA ASP A 381 10.83 -14.17 3.78
C ASP A 381 9.50 -14.44 4.50
N LEU A 382 8.37 -14.28 3.80
CA LEU A 382 7.05 -14.64 4.30
C LEU A 382 6.92 -16.15 4.55
N GLU A 383 7.38 -16.98 3.62
CA GLU A 383 7.40 -18.44 3.77
C GLU A 383 8.31 -18.89 4.93
N ASN A 384 9.50 -18.30 5.08
CA ASN A 384 10.38 -18.57 6.22
C ASN A 384 9.74 -18.16 7.55
N SER A 385 9.05 -17.02 7.58
CA SER A 385 8.33 -16.56 8.77
C SER A 385 7.21 -17.54 9.15
N ARG A 386 6.40 -17.98 8.17
CA ARG A 386 5.35 -18.99 8.36
C ARG A 386 5.92 -20.33 8.84
N LEU A 387 7.05 -20.79 8.27
CA LEU A 387 7.68 -22.04 8.68
C LEU A 387 8.26 -21.97 10.11
N ARG A 388 8.76 -20.80 10.54
CA ARG A 388 9.17 -20.57 11.93
C ARG A 388 7.98 -20.59 12.87
N GLU A 389 6.90 -19.89 12.53
CA GLU A 389 5.66 -19.88 13.30
C GLU A 389 5.06 -21.28 13.44
N GLN A 390 4.97 -22.06 12.35
CA GLN A 390 4.52 -23.45 12.37
C GLN A 390 5.43 -24.36 13.21
N ARG A 391 6.75 -24.22 13.10
CA ARG A 391 7.71 -24.97 13.93
C ARG A 391 7.55 -24.64 15.40
N ASP A 392 7.41 -23.37 15.74
CA ASP A 392 7.33 -22.90 17.12
C ASP A 392 5.97 -23.29 17.74
N GLN A 393 4.88 -23.23 16.97
CA GLN A 393 3.57 -23.78 17.33
C GLN A 393 3.64 -25.29 17.59
N HIS A 394 4.22 -26.08 16.69
CA HIS A 394 4.33 -27.53 16.90
C HIS A 394 5.26 -27.88 18.07
N ALA A 395 6.27 -27.05 18.35
CA ALA A 395 7.11 -27.20 19.55
C ALA A 395 6.31 -26.93 20.84
N THR A 396 5.44 -25.92 20.87
CA THR A 396 4.54 -25.67 22.00
C THR A 396 3.50 -26.78 22.16
N GLU A 397 2.84 -27.21 21.07
CA GLU A 397 1.86 -28.30 21.08
C GLU A 397 2.49 -29.62 21.57
N LEU A 398 3.71 -29.95 21.14
CA LEU A 398 4.44 -31.13 21.62
C LEU A 398 4.81 -31.01 23.11
N GLY A 399 5.16 -29.82 23.58
CA GLY A 399 5.42 -29.54 25.00
C GLY A 399 4.17 -29.74 25.85
N GLU A 400 3.04 -29.17 25.43
CA GLU A 400 1.74 -29.33 26.09
C GLU A 400 1.27 -30.79 26.11
N ARG A 401 1.39 -31.51 24.98
CA ARG A 401 1.03 -32.94 24.90
C ARG A 401 1.88 -33.79 25.83
N LYS A 402 3.19 -33.56 25.90
CA LYS A 402 4.08 -34.24 26.86
C LYS A 402 3.70 -33.93 28.30
N GLN A 403 3.35 -32.68 28.62
CA GLN A 403 2.92 -32.29 29.96
C GLN A 403 1.55 -32.88 30.34
N GLN A 404 0.61 -32.98 29.39
CA GLN A 404 -0.66 -33.68 29.61
C GLN A 404 -0.44 -35.17 29.85
N ASP A 405 0.48 -35.81 29.12
CA ASP A 405 0.76 -37.23 29.27
C ASP A 405 1.50 -37.55 30.58
N THR A 406 2.45 -36.71 31.02
CA THR A 406 3.07 -36.88 32.35
C THR A 406 2.06 -36.74 33.48
N LEU A 407 1.11 -35.80 33.37
CA LEU A 407 0.00 -35.64 34.33
C LEU A 407 -0.95 -36.84 34.32
N LYS A 408 -1.35 -37.36 33.15
CA LYS A 408 -2.18 -38.57 33.03
C LYS A 408 -1.49 -39.81 33.60
N ASN A 409 -0.19 -39.96 33.36
CA ASN A 409 0.59 -41.05 33.93
C ASN A 409 0.75 -40.91 35.45
N ALA A 410 0.84 -39.69 35.98
CA ALA A 410 0.84 -39.46 37.43
C ALA A 410 -0.52 -39.83 38.05
N SER A 411 -1.64 -39.31 37.53
CA SER A 411 -2.98 -39.62 38.06
C SER A 411 -3.33 -41.11 37.94
N SER A 412 -2.88 -41.79 36.89
CA SER A 412 -3.06 -43.24 36.73
C SER A 412 -2.29 -44.06 37.77
N ARG A 413 -1.10 -43.60 38.20
CA ARG A 413 -0.34 -44.22 39.30
C ARG A 413 -1.04 -43.98 40.64
N GLU A 414 -1.50 -42.76 40.89
CA GLU A 414 -2.25 -42.42 42.12
C GLU A 414 -3.52 -43.25 42.26
N LEU A 415 -4.30 -43.38 41.18
CA LEU A 415 -5.50 -44.22 41.16
C LEU A 415 -5.17 -45.68 41.45
N ARG A 416 -4.06 -46.22 40.92
CA ARG A 416 -3.64 -47.60 41.20
C ARG A 416 -3.41 -47.82 42.69
N VAL A 417 -2.61 -46.96 43.35
CA VAL A 417 -2.33 -47.13 44.79
C VAL A 417 -3.59 -46.92 45.64
N LEU A 418 -4.55 -46.08 45.21
CA LEU A 418 -5.88 -45.95 45.84
C LEU A 418 -6.77 -47.19 45.66
N VAL A 419 -6.65 -47.91 44.54
CA VAL A 419 -7.35 -49.19 44.33
C VAL A 419 -6.70 -50.29 45.17
N ASP A 420 -5.36 -50.38 45.18
CA ASP A 420 -4.61 -51.38 45.94
C ASP A 420 -4.89 -51.26 47.46
N SER A 421 -4.82 -50.05 48.01
CA SER A 421 -5.16 -49.78 49.43
C SER A 421 -6.64 -50.05 49.79
N ARG A 422 -7.57 -49.86 48.85
CA ARG A 422 -8.97 -50.27 49.03
C ARG A 422 -9.13 -51.79 49.01
N ALA A 423 -8.45 -52.48 48.11
CA ALA A 423 -8.45 -53.94 48.06
C ALA A 423 -7.90 -54.55 49.36
N ASP A 424 -6.82 -53.99 49.90
CA ASP A 424 -6.26 -54.41 51.20
C ASP A 424 -7.23 -54.19 52.36
N ARG A 425 -7.98 -53.08 52.37
CA ARG A 425 -9.02 -52.86 53.39
C ARG A 425 -10.21 -53.81 53.24
N ILE A 426 -10.61 -54.16 52.02
CA ILE A 426 -11.67 -55.15 51.76
C ILE A 426 -11.22 -56.52 52.28
N ALA A 427 -10.02 -56.98 51.94
CA ALA A 427 -9.49 -58.26 52.41
C ALA A 427 -9.40 -58.35 53.95
N ALA A 428 -9.09 -57.25 54.64
CA ALA A 428 -9.13 -57.20 56.11
C ALA A 428 -10.57 -57.29 56.66
N LEU A 429 -11.56 -56.65 56.02
CA LEU A 429 -12.97 -56.78 56.41
C LEU A 429 -13.50 -58.20 56.17
N GLU A 430 -13.05 -58.86 55.10
CA GLU A 430 -13.40 -60.26 54.80
C GLU A 430 -12.86 -61.23 55.86
N SER A 431 -11.61 -61.04 56.33
CA SER A 431 -11.06 -61.85 57.43
C SER A 431 -11.70 -61.52 58.79
N GLU A 432 -12.03 -60.25 59.06
CA GLU A 432 -12.83 -59.83 60.22
C GLU A 432 -14.19 -60.58 60.26
N VAL A 433 -14.86 -60.72 59.11
CA VAL A 433 -16.11 -61.49 58.94
C VAL A 433 -15.88 -62.99 59.13
N ALA A 434 -14.87 -63.56 58.47
CA ALA A 434 -14.53 -64.98 58.56
C ALA A 434 -14.28 -65.41 60.02
N ARG A 435 -13.47 -64.64 60.77
CA ARG A 435 -13.25 -64.85 62.21
C ARG A 435 -14.54 -64.77 63.02
N CYS A 436 -15.41 -63.81 62.73
CA CYS A 436 -16.69 -63.68 63.43
C CYS A 436 -17.62 -64.87 63.18
N LYS A 437 -17.70 -65.38 61.95
CA LYS A 437 -18.47 -66.59 61.62
C LYS A 437 -17.89 -67.86 62.27
N ALA A 438 -16.56 -68.02 62.26
CA ALA A 438 -15.88 -69.11 62.95
C ALA A 438 -16.16 -69.11 64.47
N ARG A 439 -16.21 -67.94 65.12
CA ARG A 439 -16.60 -67.80 66.52
C ARG A 439 -18.04 -68.27 66.77
N LEU A 440 -18.98 -67.94 65.89
CA LEU A 440 -20.37 -68.40 65.99
C LEU A 440 -20.47 -69.93 65.82
N ALA A 441 -19.72 -70.51 64.89
CA ALA A 441 -19.65 -71.96 64.71
C ALA A 441 -19.09 -72.69 65.94
N ALA A 442 -18.01 -72.17 66.56
CA ALA A 442 -17.49 -72.71 67.82
C ALA A 442 -18.50 -72.59 68.98
N GLN A 443 -19.26 -71.50 69.07
CA GLN A 443 -20.32 -71.34 70.07
C GLN A 443 -21.50 -72.32 69.86
N ALA A 444 -21.79 -72.66 68.61
CA ALA A 444 -22.75 -73.69 68.20
C ALA A 444 -22.20 -75.13 68.34
N ASN A 445 -20.92 -75.29 68.69
CA ASN A 445 -20.21 -76.57 68.80
C ASN A 445 -20.06 -77.33 67.46
N ASP A 446 -20.04 -76.63 66.32
CA ASP A 446 -19.78 -77.19 65.00
C ASP A 446 -18.31 -76.96 64.59
N GLU A 447 -17.51 -78.03 64.67
CA GLU A 447 -16.08 -78.00 64.37
C GLU A 447 -15.79 -77.96 62.85
N GLU A 448 -16.62 -78.59 62.01
CA GLU A 448 -16.40 -78.58 60.55
C GLU A 448 -16.66 -77.17 59.99
N LEU A 449 -17.75 -76.54 60.43
CA LEU A 449 -18.10 -75.17 60.06
C LEU A 449 -17.11 -74.13 60.62
N MET A 450 -16.60 -74.33 61.83
CA MET A 450 -15.55 -73.46 62.41
C MET A 450 -14.28 -73.47 61.56
N ARG A 451 -13.80 -74.66 61.19
CA ARG A 451 -12.63 -74.84 60.33
C ARG A 451 -12.86 -74.28 58.92
N PHE A 452 -14.05 -74.43 58.37
CA PHE A 452 -14.41 -73.86 57.06
C PHE A 452 -14.28 -72.33 57.04
N PHE A 453 -14.83 -71.65 58.05
CA PHE A 453 -14.71 -70.19 58.15
C PHE A 453 -13.28 -69.74 58.47
N MET A 454 -12.52 -70.48 59.28
CA MET A 454 -11.10 -70.20 59.53
C MET A 454 -10.19 -70.34 58.30
N ALA A 455 -10.63 -71.04 57.26
CA ALA A 455 -9.91 -71.11 55.98
C ALA A 455 -10.06 -69.84 55.12
N GLY A 456 -10.79 -68.81 55.59
CA GLY A 456 -11.02 -67.55 54.88
C GLY A 456 -12.25 -67.53 53.99
N ASN A 457 -12.96 -68.66 53.85
CA ASN A 457 -14.24 -68.72 53.15
C ASN A 457 -15.31 -68.02 53.98
N THR A 458 -16.01 -67.02 53.44
CA THR A 458 -17.11 -66.33 54.13
C THR A 458 -18.49 -66.77 53.64
N GLU A 459 -18.57 -67.50 52.53
CA GLU A 459 -19.81 -67.92 51.87
C GLU A 459 -20.30 -69.29 52.39
N GLU A 460 -21.44 -69.29 53.07
CA GLU A 460 -22.09 -70.51 53.58
C GLU A 460 -22.58 -71.43 52.45
N ALA A 461 -22.92 -70.88 51.28
CA ALA A 461 -23.36 -71.66 50.12
C ALA A 461 -22.32 -72.70 49.70
N VAL A 462 -21.04 -72.32 49.68
CA VAL A 462 -19.91 -73.22 49.33
C VAL A 462 -19.76 -74.35 50.35
N TYR A 463 -20.03 -74.10 51.63
CA TYR A 463 -20.06 -75.16 52.66
C TYR A 463 -21.21 -76.15 52.40
N PHE A 464 -22.43 -75.65 52.15
CA PHE A 464 -23.59 -76.50 51.83
C PHE A 464 -23.41 -77.31 50.55
N GLU A 465 -22.76 -76.77 49.52
CA GLU A 465 -22.41 -77.51 48.30
C GLU A 465 -21.41 -78.65 48.60
N SER A 466 -20.36 -78.38 49.39
CA SER A 466 -19.39 -79.41 49.79
C SER A 466 -20.02 -80.54 50.63
N LEU A 467 -20.98 -80.21 51.49
CA LEU A 467 -21.76 -81.20 52.25
C LEU A 467 -22.66 -82.04 51.34
N LYS A 468 -23.29 -81.42 50.35
CA LYS A 468 -24.14 -82.11 49.36
C LYS A 468 -23.33 -83.08 48.50
N GLU A 469 -22.11 -82.71 48.10
CA GLU A 469 -21.20 -83.60 47.38
C GLU A 469 -20.72 -84.77 48.26
N ARG A 470 -20.38 -84.51 49.53
CA ARG A 470 -20.07 -85.57 50.53
C ARG A 470 -21.24 -86.53 50.75
N ALA A 471 -22.48 -86.02 50.80
CA ALA A 471 -23.66 -86.86 50.93
C ALA A 471 -23.84 -87.76 49.70
N ALA A 472 -23.79 -87.19 48.48
CA ALA A 472 -23.93 -87.96 47.24
C ALA A 472 -22.83 -89.04 47.07
N THR A 473 -21.59 -88.75 47.46
CA THR A 473 -20.49 -89.74 47.44
C THR A 473 -20.65 -90.84 48.50
N ALA A 474 -21.26 -90.54 49.65
CA ALA A 474 -21.61 -91.55 50.64
C ALA A 474 -22.79 -92.42 50.16
N GLU A 475 -23.86 -91.81 49.64
CA GLU A 475 -25.05 -92.50 49.10
C GLU A 475 -24.68 -93.47 47.96
N THR A 476 -23.87 -93.03 47.00
CA THR A 476 -23.38 -93.89 45.90
C THR A 476 -22.52 -95.05 46.41
N ARG A 477 -21.68 -94.83 47.45
CA ARG A 477 -20.90 -95.90 48.08
C ARG A 477 -21.77 -96.89 48.84
N VAL A 478 -22.82 -96.43 49.52
CA VAL A 478 -23.80 -97.31 50.18
C VAL A 478 -24.54 -98.15 49.15
N ALA A 479 -25.06 -97.54 48.08
CA ALA A 479 -25.75 -98.25 46.99
C ALA A 479 -24.87 -99.35 46.36
N LEU A 480 -23.58 -99.08 46.12
CA LEU A 480 -22.63 -100.08 45.60
C LEU A 480 -22.37 -101.23 46.60
N LEU A 481 -22.33 -100.95 47.90
CA LEU A 481 -22.18 -101.97 48.94
C LEU A 481 -23.46 -102.80 49.11
N GLU A 482 -24.63 -102.18 49.03
CA GLU A 482 -25.94 -102.86 49.03
C GLU A 482 -26.10 -103.75 47.79
N GLU A 483 -25.69 -103.28 46.62
CA GLU A 483 -25.68 -104.08 45.39
C GLU A 483 -24.74 -105.29 45.51
N ALA A 484 -23.54 -105.10 46.09
CA ALA A 484 -22.58 -106.18 46.33
C ALA A 484 -23.11 -107.21 47.34
N LEU A 485 -23.73 -106.77 48.44
CA LEU A 485 -24.35 -107.64 49.44
C LEU A 485 -25.57 -108.38 48.85
N SER A 486 -26.38 -107.72 48.02
CA SER A 486 -27.52 -108.31 47.33
C SER A 486 -27.09 -109.44 46.38
N LYS A 487 -26.04 -109.21 45.58
CA LYS A 487 -25.43 -110.25 44.73
C LYS A 487 -24.92 -111.44 45.57
N TYR A 488 -24.18 -111.17 46.64
CA TYR A 488 -23.67 -112.21 47.54
C TYR A 488 -24.79 -113.03 48.22
N GLN A 489 -25.92 -112.37 48.55
CA GLN A 489 -27.09 -113.01 49.14
C GLN A 489 -27.89 -113.85 48.13
N ALA A 490 -27.88 -113.48 46.84
CA ALA A 490 -28.51 -114.25 45.77
C ALA A 490 -27.76 -115.56 45.48
N ASP A 491 -26.43 -115.54 45.49
CA ASP A 491 -25.61 -116.71 45.13
C ASP A 491 -25.60 -117.79 46.23
N HIS A 492 -25.74 -117.42 47.53
CA HIS A 492 -25.64 -118.38 48.66
C HIS A 492 -26.76 -118.24 49.73
N PRO A 493 -28.03 -118.61 49.42
CA PRO A 493 -29.19 -118.28 50.26
C PRO A 493 -29.26 -119.00 51.62
N SER A 494 -28.78 -120.25 51.70
CA SER A 494 -28.82 -121.07 52.93
C SER A 494 -27.62 -120.83 53.82
N VAL A 495 -26.43 -120.65 53.24
CA VAL A 495 -25.19 -120.42 53.98
C VAL A 495 -25.18 -119.03 54.60
N SER A 496 -25.58 -117.96 53.89
CA SER A 496 -25.59 -116.61 54.50
C SER A 496 -26.51 -116.55 55.72
N LYS A 497 -27.73 -117.13 55.64
CA LYS A 497 -28.69 -117.10 56.75
C LYS A 497 -28.24 -117.91 57.97
N HIS A 498 -27.66 -119.10 57.79
CA HIS A 498 -27.21 -119.91 58.92
C HIS A 498 -25.86 -119.44 59.47
N MET A 499 -24.89 -119.11 58.60
CA MET A 499 -23.58 -118.62 59.02
C MET A 499 -23.71 -117.28 59.73
N GLU A 500 -24.51 -116.33 59.23
CA GLU A 500 -24.74 -115.08 59.95
C GLU A 500 -25.46 -115.32 61.28
N ALA A 501 -26.51 -116.13 61.35
CA ALA A 501 -27.23 -116.35 62.61
C ALA A 501 -26.36 -117.06 63.66
N GLU A 502 -25.62 -118.10 63.27
CA GLU A 502 -24.87 -118.98 64.17
C GLU A 502 -23.51 -118.39 64.55
N VAL A 503 -22.80 -117.74 63.61
CA VAL A 503 -21.56 -117.01 63.93
C VAL A 503 -21.89 -115.73 64.71
N LYS A 504 -22.87 -114.91 64.29
CA LYS A 504 -23.23 -113.71 65.08
C LYS A 504 -23.68 -114.10 66.49
N THR A 505 -24.46 -115.17 66.69
CA THR A 505 -24.88 -115.54 68.06
C THR A 505 -23.74 -116.10 68.89
N ARG A 506 -22.93 -117.05 68.40
CA ARG A 506 -21.83 -117.63 69.20
C ARG A 506 -20.68 -116.66 69.43
N GLN A 507 -20.31 -115.87 68.43
CA GLN A 507 -19.25 -114.88 68.56
C GLN A 507 -19.68 -113.77 69.52
N ARG A 508 -20.91 -113.22 69.38
CA ARG A 508 -21.46 -112.29 70.39
C ARG A 508 -21.52 -112.90 71.79
N LEU A 509 -21.90 -114.17 71.94
CA LEU A 509 -22.02 -114.78 73.27
C LEU A 509 -20.63 -114.95 73.91
N VAL A 510 -19.63 -115.46 73.18
CA VAL A 510 -18.25 -115.62 73.68
C VAL A 510 -17.59 -114.26 73.96
N ASP A 511 -17.75 -113.29 73.06
CA ASP A 511 -17.17 -111.96 73.20
C ASP A 511 -17.84 -111.19 74.35
N LEU A 512 -19.18 -111.22 74.47
CA LEU A 512 -19.90 -110.64 75.61
C LEU A 512 -19.53 -111.32 76.93
N GLN A 513 -19.31 -112.64 76.96
CA GLN A 513 -18.88 -113.34 78.18
C GLN A 513 -17.47 -112.88 78.59
N ALA A 514 -16.53 -112.83 77.63
CA ALA A 514 -15.15 -112.44 77.88
C ALA A 514 -14.99 -110.94 78.22
N GLU A 515 -15.82 -110.08 77.63
CA GLU A 515 -15.92 -108.66 78.00
C GLU A 515 -16.55 -108.53 79.39
N LEU A 516 -17.68 -109.18 79.67
CA LEU A 516 -18.35 -109.10 80.96
C LEU A 516 -17.48 -109.61 82.11
N ASP A 517 -16.69 -110.66 81.89
CA ASP A 517 -15.70 -111.15 82.86
C ASP A 517 -14.50 -110.18 83.01
N LYS A 518 -14.03 -109.53 81.94
CA LYS A 518 -13.03 -108.45 82.02
C LYS A 518 -13.55 -107.21 82.75
N TYR A 519 -14.76 -106.75 82.43
CA TYR A 519 -15.39 -105.60 83.07
C TYR A 519 -15.62 -105.87 84.56
N LYS A 520 -16.07 -107.07 84.93
CA LYS A 520 -16.14 -107.51 86.34
C LYS A 520 -14.77 -107.54 87.02
N ALA A 521 -13.72 -108.00 86.35
CA ALA A 521 -12.37 -108.05 86.91
C ALA A 521 -11.73 -106.66 87.11
N VAL A 522 -12.08 -105.67 86.27
CA VAL A 522 -11.51 -104.31 86.33
C VAL A 522 -12.33 -103.37 87.22
N TYR A 523 -13.67 -103.51 87.24
CA TYR A 523 -14.56 -102.53 87.89
C TYR A 523 -15.45 -103.12 89.00
N GLY A 524 -15.53 -104.45 89.16
CA GLY A 524 -16.36 -105.11 90.17
C GLY A 524 -17.72 -105.59 89.66
N ASP A 525 -18.45 -106.35 90.49
CA ASP A 525 -19.70 -107.02 90.09
C ASP A 525 -20.88 -106.03 90.00
N PRO A 526 -21.69 -106.05 88.91
CA PRO A 526 -22.79 -105.10 88.66
C PRO A 526 -23.79 -104.96 89.81
N SER A 527 -23.99 -106.04 90.57
CA SER A 527 -24.86 -106.13 91.74
C SER A 527 -24.48 -105.21 92.91
N THR A 528 -23.24 -104.69 92.92
CA THR A 528 -22.66 -103.91 94.01
C THR A 528 -22.49 -102.42 93.69
N TYR A 529 -22.83 -101.98 92.48
CA TYR A 529 -22.75 -100.57 92.13
C TYR A 529 -23.92 -99.79 92.77
N PRO A 530 -23.64 -98.64 93.41
CA PRO A 530 -24.68 -97.66 93.67
C PRO A 530 -25.31 -97.18 92.35
N SER A 531 -26.55 -96.71 92.44
CA SER A 531 -27.23 -95.96 91.36
C SER A 531 -26.43 -94.75 90.87
N ASP A 532 -25.47 -94.27 91.67
CA ASP A 532 -24.52 -93.21 91.35
C ASP A 532 -23.56 -93.56 90.19
N SER A 533 -23.49 -94.82 89.76
CA SER A 533 -22.64 -95.24 88.64
C SER A 533 -23.15 -94.77 87.28
N SER A 534 -24.46 -94.86 87.02
CA SER A 534 -25.07 -94.31 85.79
C SER A 534 -24.95 -92.79 85.77
N THR A 535 -25.22 -92.13 86.91
CA THR A 535 -25.12 -90.67 87.02
C THR A 535 -23.67 -90.19 86.96
N LEU A 536 -22.69 -91.01 87.36
CA LEU A 536 -21.27 -90.73 87.16
C LEU A 536 -20.87 -90.85 85.67
N VAL A 537 -21.42 -91.82 84.94
CA VAL A 537 -21.20 -91.95 83.47
C VAL A 537 -21.84 -90.77 82.72
N GLU A 538 -23.08 -90.42 83.03
CA GLU A 538 -23.76 -89.23 82.49
C GLU A 538 -22.95 -87.96 82.79
N ARG A 539 -22.53 -87.77 84.04
CA ARG A 539 -21.70 -86.62 84.46
C ARG A 539 -20.31 -86.62 83.82
N LEU A 540 -19.74 -87.78 83.50
CA LEU A 540 -18.47 -87.88 82.76
C LEU A 540 -18.69 -87.51 81.28
N GLN A 541 -19.79 -87.94 80.68
CA GLN A 541 -20.17 -87.54 79.32
C GLN A 541 -20.43 -86.03 79.23
N GLU A 542 -21.20 -85.45 80.15
CA GLU A 542 -21.39 -83.99 80.27
C GLU A 542 -20.03 -83.26 80.36
N LYS A 543 -19.09 -83.78 81.16
CA LYS A 543 -17.75 -83.18 81.32
C LYS A 543 -16.86 -83.37 80.10
N ASP A 544 -16.97 -84.49 79.39
CA ASP A 544 -16.26 -84.71 78.12
C ASP A 544 -16.81 -83.81 77.01
N GLU A 545 -18.12 -83.59 76.96
CA GLU A 545 -18.75 -82.64 76.04
C GLU A 545 -18.37 -81.19 76.36
N GLU A 546 -18.37 -80.80 77.64
CA GLU A 546 -17.87 -79.51 78.10
C GLU A 546 -16.38 -79.34 77.74
N LEU A 547 -15.54 -80.36 77.95
CA LEU A 547 -14.12 -80.34 77.58
C LEU A 547 -13.91 -80.26 76.06
N ARG A 548 -14.73 -80.92 75.23
CA ARG A 548 -14.69 -80.79 73.77
C ARG A 548 -15.07 -79.38 73.34
N ARG A 549 -16.17 -78.83 73.89
CA ARG A 549 -16.61 -77.45 73.64
C ARG A 549 -15.55 -76.43 74.04
N LEU A 550 -14.92 -76.60 75.20
CA LEU A 550 -13.84 -75.73 75.67
C LEU A 550 -12.59 -75.81 74.77
N LYS A 551 -12.19 -77.01 74.34
CA LYS A 551 -11.08 -77.19 73.37
C LYS A 551 -11.39 -76.57 72.00
N LEU A 552 -12.62 -76.70 71.52
CA LEU A 552 -13.05 -76.09 70.26
C LEU A 552 -13.02 -74.56 70.35
N LEU A 553 -13.46 -74.00 71.48
CA LEU A 553 -13.41 -72.57 71.73
C LEU A 553 -11.97 -72.05 71.90
N ASP A 554 -11.12 -72.78 72.62
CA ASP A 554 -9.69 -72.48 72.80
C ASP A 554 -8.92 -72.47 71.47
N THR A 555 -9.10 -73.50 70.64
CA THR A 555 -8.50 -73.54 69.28
C THR A 555 -9.04 -72.43 68.38
N GLN A 556 -10.33 -72.11 68.45
CA GLN A 556 -10.91 -70.96 67.74
C GLN A 556 -10.28 -69.64 68.21
N HIS A 557 -10.07 -69.45 69.51
CA HIS A 557 -9.42 -68.26 70.07
C HIS A 557 -7.96 -68.13 69.61
N THR A 558 -7.14 -69.16 69.73
CA THR A 558 -5.72 -69.11 69.32
C THR A 558 -5.56 -68.80 67.82
N GLN A 559 -6.41 -69.39 66.97
CA GLN A 559 -6.42 -69.11 65.52
C GLN A 559 -6.93 -67.69 65.22
N ALA A 560 -7.96 -67.23 65.93
CA ALA A 560 -8.47 -65.88 65.80
C ALA A 560 -7.46 -64.80 66.23
N GLU A 561 -6.67 -65.05 67.28
CA GLU A 561 -5.58 -64.17 67.72
C GLU A 561 -4.47 -64.10 66.66
N THR A 562 -4.12 -65.23 66.04
CA THR A 562 -3.14 -65.27 64.95
C THR A 562 -3.64 -64.46 63.73
N SER A 563 -4.92 -64.59 63.36
CA SER A 563 -5.54 -63.77 62.30
C SER A 563 -5.59 -62.29 62.66
N LEU A 564 -5.90 -61.96 63.93
CA LEU A 564 -5.93 -60.59 64.43
C LEU A 564 -4.57 -59.89 64.29
N TYR A 565 -3.47 -60.57 64.61
CA TYR A 565 -2.12 -59.98 64.44
C TYR A 565 -1.81 -59.70 62.97
N ALA A 566 -2.09 -60.66 62.07
CA ALA A 566 -1.89 -60.46 60.63
C ALA A 566 -2.77 -59.32 60.06
N GLU A 567 -4.00 -59.17 60.54
CA GLU A 567 -4.89 -58.04 60.20
C GLU A 567 -4.34 -56.71 60.70
N ILE A 568 -3.85 -56.65 61.95
CA ILE A 568 -3.28 -55.43 62.54
C ILE A 568 -2.05 -54.98 61.75
N ASP A 569 -1.15 -55.89 61.40
CA ASP A 569 0.03 -55.59 60.59
C ASP A 569 -0.37 -55.06 59.20
N LYS A 570 -1.32 -55.75 58.54
CA LYS A 570 -1.79 -55.35 57.20
C LYS A 570 -2.51 -53.99 57.21
N LEU A 571 -3.37 -53.75 58.19
CA LEU A 571 -4.05 -52.47 58.36
C LEU A 571 -3.08 -51.36 58.73
N SER A 572 -2.06 -51.63 59.56
CA SER A 572 -1.02 -50.64 59.89
C SER A 572 -0.25 -50.21 58.66
N GLY A 573 0.19 -51.14 57.81
CA GLY A 573 0.86 -50.81 56.54
C GLY A 573 -0.03 -50.05 55.55
N ALA A 574 -1.33 -50.38 55.49
CA ALA A 574 -2.31 -49.63 54.69
C ALA A 574 -2.52 -48.19 55.23
N TRP A 575 -2.58 -48.02 56.55
CA TRP A 575 -2.67 -46.71 57.20
C TRP A 575 -1.42 -45.85 57.00
N GLU A 576 -0.22 -46.42 57.14
CA GLU A 576 1.04 -45.72 56.86
C GLU A 576 1.11 -45.28 55.40
N THR A 577 0.68 -46.14 54.46
CA THR A 577 0.63 -45.80 53.03
C THR A 577 -0.33 -44.65 52.75
N LEU A 578 -1.52 -44.68 53.36
CA LEU A 578 -2.53 -43.62 53.23
C LEU A 578 -2.08 -42.30 53.87
N ASP A 579 -1.49 -42.33 55.06
CA ASP A 579 -0.93 -41.14 55.71
C ASP A 579 0.23 -40.54 54.89
N ARG A 580 1.08 -41.38 54.29
CA ARG A 580 2.12 -40.93 53.36
C ARG A 580 1.52 -40.24 52.14
N GLN A 581 0.47 -40.79 51.53
CA GLN A 581 -0.26 -40.16 50.42
C GLN A 581 -0.90 -38.82 50.82
N LEU A 582 -1.55 -38.75 51.98
CA LEU A 582 -2.17 -37.52 52.48
C LEU A 582 -1.13 -36.42 52.75
N LYS A 583 0.03 -36.78 53.31
CA LYS A 583 1.17 -35.87 53.49
C LYS A 583 1.74 -35.39 52.16
N ASP A 584 2.02 -36.31 51.22
CA ASP A 584 2.51 -35.97 49.88
C ASP A 584 1.54 -35.00 49.19
N LYS A 585 0.22 -35.26 49.24
CA LYS A 585 -0.81 -34.37 48.67
C LYS A 585 -0.92 -33.02 49.38
N ALA A 586 -0.78 -32.98 50.71
CA ALA A 586 -0.74 -31.72 51.45
C ALA A 586 0.47 -30.86 51.06
N PHE A 587 1.66 -31.47 50.91
CA PHE A 587 2.85 -30.76 50.45
C PHE A 587 2.74 -30.32 48.98
N GLU A 588 2.13 -31.12 48.10
CA GLU A 588 1.82 -30.72 46.72
C GLU A 588 0.87 -29.52 46.68
N LEU A 589 -0.19 -29.50 47.50
CA LEU A 589 -1.12 -28.37 47.58
C LEU A 589 -0.41 -27.09 48.06
N ILE A 590 0.41 -27.17 49.11
CA ILE A 590 1.22 -26.03 49.59
C ILE A 590 2.16 -25.53 48.47
N ALA A 591 2.84 -26.45 47.77
CA ALA A 591 3.73 -26.09 46.66
C ALA A 591 2.97 -25.48 45.46
N LEU A 592 1.74 -25.92 45.19
CA LEU A 592 0.86 -25.34 44.17
C LEU A 592 0.36 -23.96 44.56
N GLU A 593 -0.03 -23.75 45.83
CA GLU A 593 -0.38 -22.43 46.34
C GLU A 593 0.78 -21.45 46.24
N ASP A 594 2.00 -21.86 46.60
CA ASP A 594 3.18 -20.98 46.52
C ASP A 594 3.60 -20.68 45.08
N ARG A 595 3.44 -21.65 44.16
CA ARG A 595 3.54 -21.39 42.71
C ARG A 595 2.47 -20.41 42.25
N LEU A 596 1.23 -20.54 42.69
CA LEU A 596 0.12 -19.65 42.32
C LEU A 596 0.34 -18.23 42.86
N LYS A 597 0.79 -18.08 44.11
CA LYS A 597 1.21 -16.79 44.70
C LYS A 597 2.33 -16.15 43.87
N LYS A 598 3.36 -16.94 43.49
CA LYS A 598 4.47 -16.47 42.66
C LYS A 598 4.03 -16.05 41.25
N VAL A 599 3.25 -16.87 40.56
CA VAL A 599 2.71 -16.59 39.21
C VAL A 599 1.78 -15.37 39.25
N SER A 600 0.97 -15.20 40.30
CA SER A 600 0.14 -14.01 40.49
C SER A 600 0.99 -12.73 40.65
N ALA A 601 2.08 -12.82 41.42
CA ALA A 601 3.04 -11.71 41.57
C ALA A 601 3.84 -11.41 40.30
N GLU A 602 4.19 -12.44 39.51
CA GLU A 602 4.84 -12.30 38.21
C GLU A 602 3.88 -11.72 37.16
N LYS A 603 2.61 -12.14 37.16
CA LYS A 603 1.54 -11.54 36.35
C LYS A 603 1.34 -10.06 36.69
N ALA A 604 1.23 -9.69 37.97
CA ALA A 604 1.12 -8.29 38.35
C ALA A 604 2.34 -7.46 37.88
N LYS A 605 3.55 -8.05 37.86
CA LYS A 605 4.75 -7.42 37.29
C LYS A 605 4.72 -7.34 35.76
N SER A 606 4.21 -8.34 35.04
CA SER A 606 4.07 -8.30 33.58
C SER A 606 3.00 -7.31 33.15
N ASP A 607 1.86 -7.26 33.85
CA ASP A 607 0.76 -6.36 33.57
C ASP A 607 1.23 -4.89 33.76
N ASN A 608 1.94 -4.60 34.85
CA ASN A 608 2.56 -3.28 35.06
C ASN A 608 3.57 -2.90 33.95
N LYS A 609 4.37 -3.86 33.45
CA LYS A 609 5.28 -3.64 32.31
C LYS A 609 4.52 -3.44 31.00
N TYR A 610 3.44 -4.20 30.78
CA TYR A 610 2.58 -4.08 29.62
C TYR A 610 1.91 -2.70 29.57
N PHE A 611 1.30 -2.24 30.67
CA PHE A 611 0.71 -0.89 30.75
C PHE A 611 1.75 0.25 30.71
N ALA A 612 3.03 -0.01 30.99
CA ALA A 612 4.12 0.93 30.69
C ALA A 612 4.42 0.95 29.18
N ALA A 613 4.67 -0.21 28.58
CA ALA A 613 4.96 -0.34 27.15
C ALA A 613 3.82 0.15 26.24
N VAL A 614 2.56 -0.01 26.64
CA VAL A 614 1.39 0.56 25.94
C VAL A 614 1.42 2.09 25.99
N ARG A 615 1.70 2.70 27.16
CA ARG A 615 1.84 4.17 27.25
C ARG A 615 3.01 4.71 26.43
N ASP A 616 4.13 3.99 26.42
CA ASP A 616 5.31 4.36 25.61
C ASP A 616 4.99 4.22 24.11
N LYS A 617 4.29 3.14 23.70
CA LYS A 617 3.77 2.96 22.34
C LYS A 617 2.84 4.10 21.94
N ASP A 618 1.87 4.45 22.77
CA ASP A 618 0.89 5.49 22.47
C ASP A 618 1.56 6.89 22.36
N ALA A 619 2.61 7.13 23.16
CA ALA A 619 3.45 8.33 23.03
C ALA A 619 4.21 8.35 21.69
N VAL A 620 4.83 7.24 21.29
CA VAL A 620 5.53 7.10 20.00
C VAL A 620 4.55 7.21 18.82
N GLU A 621 3.34 6.68 18.92
CA GLU A 621 2.30 6.84 17.89
C GLU A 621 1.81 8.29 17.78
N ALA A 622 1.69 9.01 18.90
CA ALA A 622 1.40 10.44 18.90
C ALA A 622 2.51 11.27 18.25
N GLU A 623 3.78 10.98 18.55
CA GLU A 623 4.94 11.62 17.90
C GLU A 623 5.00 11.29 16.40
N ARG A 624 4.81 10.02 16.02
CA ARG A 624 4.73 9.60 14.61
C ARG A 624 3.61 10.30 13.86
N SER A 625 2.43 10.46 14.47
CA SER A 625 1.32 11.21 13.87
C SER A 625 1.65 12.69 13.69
N LYS A 626 2.34 13.31 14.67
CA LYS A 626 2.83 14.68 14.58
C LYS A 626 3.87 14.85 13.45
N LEU A 627 4.85 13.94 13.35
CA LEU A 627 5.86 13.94 12.28
C LEU A 627 5.23 13.73 10.90
N SER A 628 4.30 12.79 10.75
CA SER A 628 3.57 12.56 9.49
C SER A 628 2.85 13.82 9.01
N ARG A 629 2.17 14.54 9.92
CA ARG A 629 1.51 15.82 9.60
C ARG A 629 2.50 16.93 9.25
N GLU A 630 3.72 16.91 9.77
CA GLU A 630 4.75 17.88 9.41
C GLU A 630 5.34 17.58 8.03
N VAL A 631 5.59 16.31 7.71
CA VAL A 631 5.97 15.86 6.35
C VAL A 631 4.90 16.24 5.32
N GLU A 632 3.61 16.05 5.63
CA GLU A 632 2.52 16.50 4.76
C GLU A 632 2.53 18.02 4.49
N LYS A 633 2.85 18.84 5.49
CA LYS A 633 3.01 20.30 5.29
C LYS A 633 4.23 20.61 4.42
N GLN A 634 5.36 19.95 4.67
CA GLN A 634 6.58 20.13 3.90
C GLN A 634 6.38 19.75 2.43
N ASN A 635 5.68 18.64 2.16
CA ASN A 635 5.31 18.25 0.79
C ASN A 635 4.45 19.33 0.11
N ARG A 636 3.47 19.93 0.80
CA ARG A 636 2.69 21.08 0.27
C ARG A 636 3.48 22.37 0.09
N VAL A 637 4.66 22.50 0.71
CA VAL A 637 5.60 23.59 0.41
C VAL A 637 6.38 23.24 -0.86
N VAL A 638 6.89 22.02 -0.96
CA VAL A 638 7.61 21.52 -2.16
C VAL A 638 6.73 21.58 -3.41
N GLU A 639 5.47 21.14 -3.35
CA GLU A 639 4.50 21.23 -4.46
C GLU A 639 4.34 22.69 -4.94
N ARG A 640 4.18 23.65 -4.03
CA ARG A 640 4.07 25.07 -4.36
C ARG A 640 5.36 25.65 -4.96
N LEU A 641 6.52 25.19 -4.49
CA LEU A 641 7.81 25.59 -5.06
C LEU A 641 7.96 25.05 -6.48
N VAL A 642 7.64 23.77 -6.72
CA VAL A 642 7.65 23.13 -8.04
C VAL A 642 6.70 23.83 -9.02
N ASP A 643 5.50 24.22 -8.57
CA ASP A 643 4.56 24.96 -9.44
C ASP A 643 5.02 26.40 -9.70
N SER A 644 5.69 27.05 -8.74
CA SER A 644 6.32 28.36 -8.96
C SER A 644 7.49 28.28 -9.94
N GLU A 645 8.29 27.22 -9.88
CA GLU A 645 9.40 26.95 -10.80
C GLU A 645 8.88 26.74 -12.23
N LYS A 646 7.84 25.91 -12.41
CA LYS A 646 7.15 25.76 -13.71
C LYS A 646 6.63 27.08 -14.25
N ASN A 647 6.05 27.93 -13.40
CA ASN A 647 5.54 29.24 -13.81
C ASN A 647 6.68 30.17 -14.26
N ILE A 648 7.79 30.21 -13.53
CA ILE A 648 8.99 30.99 -13.89
C ILE A 648 9.61 30.45 -15.20
N MET A 649 9.70 29.13 -15.38
CA MET A 649 10.13 28.52 -16.64
C MET A 649 9.20 28.91 -17.81
N GLY A 650 7.89 28.97 -17.58
CA GLY A 650 6.92 29.46 -18.56
C GLY A 650 7.17 30.92 -18.95
N GLN A 651 7.39 31.80 -17.96
CA GLN A 651 7.70 33.21 -18.16
C GLN A 651 9.05 33.41 -18.88
N LEU A 652 10.06 32.61 -18.57
CA LEU A 652 11.33 32.60 -19.30
C LEU A 652 11.10 32.21 -20.77
N SER A 653 10.31 31.17 -21.05
CA SER A 653 10.00 30.77 -22.44
C SER A 653 9.23 31.84 -23.22
N THR A 654 8.35 32.63 -22.58
CA THR A 654 7.69 33.76 -23.25
C THR A 654 8.66 34.91 -23.51
N LEU A 655 9.50 35.27 -22.53
CA LEU A 655 10.52 36.32 -22.69
C LEU A 655 11.58 35.93 -23.75
N GLU A 656 11.96 34.67 -23.85
CA GLU A 656 12.84 34.16 -24.92
C GLU A 656 12.20 34.33 -26.31
N LYS A 657 10.90 34.08 -26.44
CA LYS A 657 10.16 34.31 -27.69
C LYS A 657 10.08 35.80 -28.02
N GLU A 658 9.75 36.65 -27.06
CA GLU A 658 9.73 38.11 -27.23
C GLU A 658 11.11 38.65 -27.64
N LEU A 659 12.19 38.20 -26.97
CA LEU A 659 13.57 38.53 -27.35
C LEU A 659 13.92 38.05 -28.77
N SER A 660 13.40 36.89 -29.20
CA SER A 660 13.60 36.42 -30.58
C SER A 660 12.89 37.32 -31.59
N ILE A 661 11.66 37.74 -31.30
CA ILE A 661 10.88 38.65 -32.15
C ILE A 661 11.56 40.03 -32.21
N LEU A 662 11.95 40.59 -31.07
CA LEU A 662 12.67 41.86 -30.98
C LEU A 662 14.01 41.85 -31.70
N ARG A 663 14.75 40.72 -31.69
CA ARG A 663 15.95 40.56 -32.53
C ARG A 663 15.61 40.61 -34.02
N THR A 664 14.60 39.85 -34.47
CA THR A 664 14.21 39.86 -35.88
C THR A 664 13.69 41.22 -36.36
N SER A 665 12.96 41.97 -35.52
CA SER A 665 12.50 43.32 -35.87
C SER A 665 13.63 44.34 -35.83
N HIS A 666 14.53 44.26 -34.86
CA HIS A 666 15.76 45.06 -34.82
C HIS A 666 16.59 44.88 -36.10
N ASP A 667 16.81 43.62 -36.53
CA ASP A 667 17.60 43.33 -37.72
C ASP A 667 16.89 43.83 -39.00
N ALA A 668 15.56 43.75 -39.06
CA ALA A 668 14.78 44.35 -40.16
C ALA A 668 14.86 45.89 -40.17
N TYR A 669 14.78 46.55 -39.01
CA TYR A 669 14.98 48.01 -38.92
C TYR A 669 16.40 48.41 -39.27
N LYS A 670 17.41 47.64 -38.85
CA LYS A 670 18.81 47.87 -39.20
C LYS A 670 19.01 47.81 -40.72
N GLN A 671 18.48 46.79 -41.40
CA GLN A 671 18.49 46.70 -42.86
C GLN A 671 17.77 47.90 -43.51
N LYS A 672 16.66 48.39 -42.93
CA LYS A 672 15.95 49.57 -43.44
C LYS A 672 16.74 50.86 -43.25
N VAL A 673 17.49 51.00 -42.15
CA VAL A 673 18.41 52.13 -41.92
C VAL A 673 19.59 52.08 -42.89
N GLU A 674 20.16 50.89 -43.14
CA GLU A 674 21.22 50.69 -44.13
C GLU A 674 20.73 51.09 -45.55
N GLN A 675 19.55 50.63 -45.97
CA GLN A 675 18.91 51.07 -47.24
C GLN A 675 18.70 52.59 -47.31
N LEU A 676 18.15 53.20 -46.25
CA LEU A 676 17.93 54.65 -46.23
C LEU A 676 19.24 55.44 -46.23
N ALA A 677 20.33 54.89 -45.66
CA ALA A 677 21.66 55.50 -45.72
C ALA A 677 22.24 55.43 -47.14
N GLU A 678 22.04 54.32 -47.86
CA GLU A 678 22.38 54.18 -49.29
C GLU A 678 21.58 55.16 -50.16
N GLU A 679 20.26 55.23 -49.99
CA GLU A 679 19.38 56.19 -50.69
C GLU A 679 19.81 57.64 -50.42
N ASN A 680 20.11 57.99 -49.16
CA ASN A 680 20.54 59.34 -48.78
C ASN A 680 21.95 59.67 -49.32
N SER A 681 22.86 58.69 -49.39
CA SER A 681 24.15 58.80 -50.07
C SER A 681 23.99 59.05 -51.58
N HIS A 682 23.05 58.35 -52.22
CA HIS A 682 22.69 58.55 -53.63
C HIS A 682 22.12 59.96 -53.88
N TRP A 683 21.16 60.41 -53.06
CA TRP A 683 20.60 61.77 -53.17
C TRP A 683 21.65 62.86 -52.91
N LYS A 684 22.54 62.70 -51.93
CA LYS A 684 23.68 63.61 -51.72
C LYS A 684 24.58 63.68 -52.94
N SER A 685 24.89 62.53 -53.55
CA SER A 685 25.71 62.46 -54.77
C SER A 685 25.04 63.17 -55.95
N LEU A 686 23.72 63.03 -56.11
CA LEU A 686 22.95 63.78 -57.12
C LEU A 686 22.94 65.29 -56.85
N VAL A 687 22.70 65.70 -55.60
CA VAL A 687 22.72 67.12 -55.20
C VAL A 687 24.10 67.73 -55.39
N ASP A 688 25.18 67.02 -55.08
CA ASP A 688 26.54 67.53 -55.25
C ASP A 688 26.97 67.55 -56.73
N ALA A 689 26.47 66.62 -57.56
CA ALA A 689 26.61 66.69 -59.02
C ALA A 689 25.88 67.91 -59.60
N GLU A 690 24.65 68.20 -59.14
CA GLU A 690 23.90 69.35 -59.62
C GLU A 690 24.46 70.68 -59.09
N LYS A 691 24.98 70.73 -57.85
CA LYS A 691 25.76 71.88 -57.35
C LYS A 691 26.97 72.16 -58.23
N LYS A 692 27.75 71.13 -58.61
CA LYS A 692 28.86 71.28 -59.56
C LYS A 692 28.36 71.88 -60.87
N ARG A 693 27.29 71.34 -61.44
CA ARG A 693 26.67 71.86 -62.68
C ARG A 693 26.23 73.34 -62.54
N VAL A 694 25.68 73.73 -61.39
CA VAL A 694 25.25 75.11 -61.09
C VAL A 694 26.42 76.07 -60.85
N VAL A 695 27.58 75.61 -60.39
CA VAL A 695 28.82 76.42 -60.28
C VAL A 695 29.56 76.51 -61.62
N GLU A 696 29.60 75.41 -62.37
CA GLU A 696 30.26 75.33 -63.67
C GLU A 696 29.50 76.12 -64.75
N ALA A 697 28.16 76.16 -64.72
CA ALA A 697 27.35 76.90 -65.68
C ALA A 697 27.64 78.43 -65.75
N PRO A 698 27.68 79.20 -64.65
CA PRO A 698 28.08 80.61 -64.69
C PRO A 698 29.56 80.77 -65.03
N HIS A 699 30.46 79.88 -64.57
CA HIS A 699 31.87 79.90 -65.00
C HIS A 699 32.00 79.73 -66.52
N MET A 700 31.25 78.81 -67.12
CA MET A 700 31.21 78.59 -68.57
C MET A 700 30.60 79.78 -69.32
N LYS A 701 29.55 80.42 -68.79
CA LYS A 701 28.99 81.67 -69.35
C LYS A 701 29.95 82.85 -69.25
N ILE A 702 30.68 82.99 -68.15
CA ILE A 702 31.71 84.02 -67.97
C ILE A 702 32.85 83.79 -68.95
N ALA A 703 33.29 82.54 -69.14
CA ALA A 703 34.32 82.17 -70.12
C ALA A 703 33.86 82.47 -71.57
N GLN A 704 32.60 82.17 -71.91
CA GLN A 704 32.01 82.53 -73.21
C GLN A 704 31.96 84.05 -73.40
N ALA A 705 31.51 84.81 -72.41
CA ALA A 705 31.47 86.28 -72.47
C ALA A 705 32.88 86.90 -72.58
N PHE A 706 33.88 86.34 -71.89
CA PHE A 706 35.29 86.72 -72.05
C PHE A 706 35.77 86.48 -73.49
N HIS A 707 35.46 85.31 -74.05
CA HIS A 707 35.88 84.95 -75.41
C HIS A 707 35.20 85.82 -76.48
N GLU A 708 33.93 86.19 -76.30
CA GLU A 708 33.25 87.19 -77.14
C GLU A 708 33.88 88.58 -77.02
N GLN A 709 34.28 88.99 -75.80
CA GLN A 709 34.96 90.27 -75.60
C GLN A 709 36.37 90.27 -76.22
N GLU A 710 37.13 89.18 -76.13
CA GLU A 710 38.40 89.00 -76.86
C GLU A 710 38.19 89.12 -78.37
N LYS A 711 37.18 88.45 -78.93
CA LYS A 711 36.88 88.55 -80.37
C LYS A 711 36.48 89.97 -80.78
N GLY A 712 35.71 90.67 -79.95
CA GLY A 712 35.35 92.08 -80.13
C GLY A 712 36.54 93.05 -80.03
N THR A 713 37.49 92.80 -79.13
CA THR A 713 38.72 93.62 -79.03
C THR A 713 39.73 93.31 -80.14
N ALA A 714 39.79 92.07 -80.61
CA ALA A 714 40.59 91.69 -81.78
C ALA A 714 40.11 92.39 -83.07
N LEU A 715 38.79 92.47 -83.30
CA LEU A 715 38.19 93.25 -84.39
C LEU A 715 38.57 94.74 -84.30
N LYS A 716 38.39 95.38 -83.14
CA LYS A 716 38.77 96.78 -82.92
C LYS A 716 40.27 97.04 -83.14
N ARG A 717 41.14 96.09 -82.78
CA ARG A 717 42.59 96.16 -83.07
C ARG A 717 42.89 96.04 -84.57
N ALA A 718 42.14 95.22 -85.31
CA ALA A 718 42.29 95.11 -86.77
C ALA A 718 41.86 96.39 -87.49
N ASP A 719 40.77 97.03 -87.05
CA ASP A 719 40.30 98.29 -87.62
C ASP A 719 41.24 99.46 -87.30
N LEU A 720 41.80 99.51 -86.09
CA LEU A 720 42.86 100.48 -85.75
C LEU A 720 44.09 100.34 -86.67
N ARG A 721 44.55 99.11 -86.94
CA ARG A 721 45.66 98.89 -87.89
C ARG A 721 45.34 99.37 -89.31
N LYS A 722 44.11 99.16 -89.80
CA LYS A 722 43.68 99.70 -91.11
C LYS A 722 43.74 101.23 -91.15
N ILE A 723 43.40 101.90 -90.05
CA ILE A 723 43.48 103.36 -89.92
C ILE A 723 44.94 103.83 -89.85
N GLU A 724 45.79 103.15 -89.08
CA GLU A 724 47.24 103.41 -88.97
C GLU A 724 47.94 103.24 -90.33
N ASP A 725 47.65 102.18 -91.08
CA ASP A 725 48.18 101.94 -92.43
C ASP A 725 47.73 103.02 -93.44
N GLY A 726 46.49 103.53 -93.32
CA GLY A 726 46.01 104.66 -94.11
C GLY A 726 46.74 105.97 -93.79
N LEU A 727 47.01 106.22 -92.51
CA LEU A 727 47.82 107.36 -92.05
C LEU A 727 49.28 107.27 -92.52
N LEU A 728 49.86 106.08 -92.55
CA LEU A 728 51.22 105.84 -93.03
C LEU A 728 51.37 106.05 -94.55
N ARG A 729 50.34 105.71 -95.35
CA ARG A 729 50.32 105.98 -96.80
C ARG A 729 50.24 107.47 -97.08
N THR A 730 49.28 108.17 -96.48
CA THR A 730 49.09 109.62 -96.67
C THR A 730 50.30 110.44 -96.19
N LYS A 731 51.00 110.01 -95.12
CA LYS A 731 52.26 110.63 -94.69
C LYS A 731 53.39 110.47 -95.71
N LYS A 732 53.55 109.28 -96.32
CA LYS A 732 54.57 109.05 -97.37
C LYS A 732 54.33 109.89 -98.63
N GLU A 733 53.07 110.07 -99.03
CA GLU A 733 52.70 110.92 -100.18
C GLU A 733 52.99 112.41 -99.91
N LEU A 734 52.84 112.87 -98.67
CA LEU A 734 53.17 114.24 -98.24
C LEU A 734 54.68 114.52 -98.29
N GLU A 735 55.51 113.61 -97.74
CA GLU A 735 56.97 113.74 -97.76
C GLU A 735 57.53 113.74 -99.20
N GLN A 736 56.92 112.96 -100.10
CA GLN A 736 57.32 112.91 -101.50
C GLN A 736 56.99 114.21 -102.27
N LYS A 737 55.89 114.89 -101.92
CA LYS A 737 55.52 116.20 -102.48
C LYS A 737 56.34 117.36 -101.91
N GLN A 738 56.82 117.28 -100.67
CA GLN A 738 57.72 118.30 -100.10
C GLN A 738 59.08 118.31 -100.81
N ARG A 739 59.70 117.14 -101.03
CA ARG A 739 61.01 117.06 -101.71
C ARG A 739 61.01 117.55 -103.15
N GLN A 740 59.87 117.52 -103.85
CA GLN A 740 59.78 118.12 -105.19
C GLN A 740 59.75 119.65 -105.16
N ARG A 741 59.15 120.28 -104.13
CA ARG A 741 59.07 121.74 -104.00
C ARG A 741 60.41 122.41 -103.67
N GLU A 742 61.30 121.73 -102.96
CA GLU A 742 62.60 122.30 -102.55
C GLU A 742 63.60 122.40 -103.71
N SER A 743 63.40 121.67 -104.82
CA SER A 743 64.29 121.69 -105.98
C SER A 743 64.03 122.81 -106.99
N SER A 744 62.91 123.54 -106.87
CA SER A 744 62.41 124.44 -107.92
C SER A 744 62.18 125.89 -107.46
N ALA A 745 62.85 126.34 -106.39
CA ALA A 745 62.72 127.69 -105.81
C ALA A 745 64.07 128.41 -105.66
N SER A 746 64.96 128.23 -106.65
CA SER A 746 66.31 128.83 -106.70
C SER A 746 66.54 129.55 -108.03
N GLN A 747 65.77 130.61 -108.30
CA GLN A 747 66.11 131.74 -109.18
C GLN A 747 64.95 132.76 -109.24
N ASN A 748 65.31 134.04 -109.36
CA ASN A 748 64.48 135.26 -109.32
C ASN A 748 63.73 135.59 -108.01
N ASP A 749 63.52 136.85 -107.64
CA ASP A 749 64.35 138.07 -107.60
C ASP A 749 63.50 139.12 -106.84
N LYS A 750 64.15 140.07 -106.17
CA LYS A 750 63.67 141.36 -105.62
C LYS A 750 62.19 141.78 -105.85
N SER A 751 61.46 142.08 -104.75
CA SER A 751 60.85 143.42 -104.55
C SER A 751 60.24 143.64 -103.15
N HIS A 752 60.51 144.83 -102.63
CA HIS A 752 59.96 145.57 -101.48
C HIS A 752 58.53 145.29 -100.91
N ASP A 753 58.46 145.42 -99.57
CA ASP A 753 57.62 146.38 -98.79
C ASP A 753 56.57 145.95 -97.73
N GLU A 754 56.80 146.54 -96.55
CA GLU A 754 55.91 147.21 -95.58
C GLU A 754 54.68 146.55 -94.89
N LEU A 755 54.84 146.46 -93.56
CA LEU A 755 54.01 147.07 -92.49
C LEU A 755 52.65 146.48 -92.01
N LEU A 756 52.46 146.74 -90.71
CA LEU A 756 51.21 146.95 -89.93
C LEU A 756 50.30 145.75 -89.55
N VAL A 757 50.24 145.55 -88.23
CA VAL A 757 49.03 145.30 -87.42
C VAL A 757 48.16 144.08 -87.79
N ARG A 758 48.44 142.95 -87.15
CA ARG A 758 47.68 142.56 -85.93
C ARG A 758 48.41 141.51 -85.09
#